data_AF-A0A3B0UTF6-F1
#
_entry.id   AF-A0A3B0UTF6-F1
#
_cell.length_a   1.000
_cell.length_b   1.000
_cell.length_c   1.000
_cell.angle_alpha   90.00
_cell.angle_beta   90.00
_cell.angle_gamma   90.00
#
_symmetry.space_group_name_H-M   'P 1'
#
loop_
_entity.id
_entity.type
_entity.pdbx_description
1 polymer ?
#
loop_
_entity_poly.entity_id
_entity_poly.type
_entity_poly.pdbx_seq_one_letter_code
_entity_poly.pdbx_strand_id
1 'polypeptide(L)'
;MKIHNQLISSVLFLSLITCGLGNAQNLNDFKLVEPPDGSMPIIRDKMCFNGYTSYWNDTYRNWYRYGNLFKMVVADVPATIAQNKVDIAEELGIPGLHIKEGFIKQLFETDATLLNHPTITELEAASAGKDVLVYALPGSEAGKKLLVLAGVLNKWKKELTSHQFNAVDFTPTDAFCLENKGRKIFAVISSDAKALEKFDNLQKNAKKIIELYDLRKGWMGAKTLYMSVTATYGHPLDLIGRGMNEGNTWFVFSGYNDFRAKDEYISWMDELGNPALVDVGSFAPSYMAGSRNFLFGCDNYEGLQEQDITKDEYVEFVHKKNGFIYRPVYDTIADHHQFDGYVAIEGNKEQIDEEDVPFVTLTGNLSGGAASSMVLFIEKGAEFTMDALVNAISERKSVGVLPEGKMVGAAIYRNTLQLLLLDRVYLEEYYGDRIGLKAETQGSELKLSLANHYAHPVSGKLSVVLPRHLELADKEIKVSLPAFSEKDIKFRLKINKEAMGEANPIGLNFEWDGKRKSTVTMMKMPPAVMVHQLLYGQSPVVKYPVSVRNFSRQSSFPVKVQVYKMNQPGKVIFEKEQICKLAPDTYTELFFDLEIPAGSYRVTASALGILAETQLGVGKEDGKPILSLVDLNSDGVYEYRMENDQVRVTLLATGARVIEYIVKSKNDNVLFRIWPDKPIDDKRPFRKRRFYPFGGFEDFLGQPSMETHKVYDVEILKDKGSSVSVKMTADYFGNKLEKIFTLYGNSPLLEVKFKLDFKNPEANMIGPQPILEMGKEHGPEDVFVVPDVEGLLEYRMRPENYYGHIFYLEEGWNAGFDTKEDVSFVGAFPLEQPEFLHMWMNHPKNPGSHYYYMEFQPWIHIVRKNTMYFSYYMWATEGSWEKGVKALRERNLVMTRKSQ
;
A
#
# COMPACT_ATOMS: atom_id res chain seq x y z
N MET A 1 50.80 -56.46 -69.90
CA MET A 1 49.35 -56.38 -69.62
C MET A 1 49.01 -54.89 -69.54
N LYS A 2 48.28 -54.38 -70.55
CA LYS A 2 47.51 -53.12 -70.69
C LYS A 2 47.91 -51.86 -69.88
N ILE A 3 47.92 -50.61 -70.34
CA ILE A 3 47.88 -49.87 -71.64
C ILE A 3 47.91 -48.36 -71.24
N HIS A 4 48.68 -47.55 -71.98
CA HIS A 4 48.50 -46.13 -72.39
C HIS A 4 48.68 -44.88 -71.48
N ASN A 5 49.60 -44.03 -71.99
CA ASN A 5 49.54 -42.60 -72.39
C ASN A 5 49.13 -41.52 -71.36
N GLN A 6 49.99 -40.54 -71.05
CA GLN A 6 50.39 -39.36 -71.84
C GLN A 6 49.23 -38.48 -72.32
N LEU A 7 49.18 -37.24 -71.82
CA LEU A 7 49.02 -35.92 -72.48
C LEU A 7 48.58 -34.91 -71.38
N ILE A 8 48.83 -33.60 -71.38
CA ILE A 8 49.76 -32.64 -72.01
C ILE A 8 49.37 -31.28 -71.37
N SER A 9 50.34 -30.36 -71.27
CA SER A 9 50.19 -28.89 -71.22
C SER A 9 49.72 -28.14 -69.95
N SER A 10 50.71 -27.41 -69.42
CA SER A 10 50.77 -25.93 -69.43
C SER A 10 49.94 -25.16 -68.41
N VAL A 11 50.62 -24.46 -67.49
CA VAL A 11 50.88 -23.00 -67.56
C VAL A 11 51.35 -22.49 -66.19
N LEU A 12 52.40 -21.65 -66.21
CA LEU A 12 52.85 -20.69 -65.20
C LEU A 12 53.67 -21.17 -63.98
N PHE A 13 54.96 -21.36 -64.26
CA PHE A 13 56.06 -21.05 -63.35
C PHE A 13 56.30 -19.53 -63.38
N LEU A 14 55.62 -18.74 -62.53
CA LEU A 14 56.08 -17.41 -62.09
C LEU A 14 55.21 -16.90 -60.92
N SER A 15 55.86 -16.34 -59.91
CA SER A 15 55.32 -15.62 -58.75
C SER A 15 54.75 -16.46 -57.59
N LEU A 16 55.60 -16.73 -56.60
CA LEU A 16 55.24 -16.69 -55.18
C LEU A 16 56.50 -16.40 -54.35
N ILE A 17 57.17 -15.29 -54.71
CA ILE A 17 57.77 -14.42 -53.70
C ILE A 17 56.63 -13.51 -53.26
N THR A 18 55.89 -13.92 -52.24
CA THR A 18 55.07 -13.01 -51.43
C THR A 18 55.09 -13.49 -49.98
N CYS A 19 55.88 -12.77 -49.21
CA CYS A 19 55.54 -12.37 -47.84
C CYS A 19 55.28 -13.50 -46.84
N GLY A 20 56.38 -13.98 -46.23
CA GLY A 20 56.43 -14.04 -44.77
C GLY A 20 56.34 -12.63 -44.20
N LEU A 21 55.16 -11.99 -44.33
CA LEU A 21 54.78 -10.88 -43.48
C LEU A 21 54.12 -11.54 -42.29
N GLY A 22 54.82 -11.58 -41.15
CA GLY A 22 54.10 -11.59 -39.88
C GLY A 22 53.05 -10.49 -39.98
N ASN A 23 51.77 -10.82 -39.77
CA ASN A 23 50.74 -9.81 -39.59
C ASN A 23 51.19 -8.92 -38.44
N ALA A 24 51.84 -7.80 -38.76
CA ALA A 24 51.99 -6.69 -37.86
C ALA A 24 50.57 -6.28 -37.48
N GLN A 25 50.18 -6.67 -36.27
CA GLN A 25 48.84 -6.41 -35.74
C GLN A 25 48.68 -4.90 -35.62
N ASN A 26 47.83 -4.33 -36.46
CA ASN A 26 47.63 -2.90 -36.49
C ASN A 26 46.58 -2.54 -35.42
N LEU A 27 46.92 -1.61 -34.51
CA LEU A 27 46.01 -1.07 -33.49
C LEU A 27 44.70 -0.54 -34.10
N ASN A 28 44.73 -0.13 -35.37
CA ASN A 28 43.58 0.36 -36.13
C ASN A 28 42.46 -0.67 -36.34
N ASP A 29 42.71 -1.96 -36.09
CA ASP A 29 41.69 -3.01 -36.22
C ASP A 29 40.81 -3.13 -34.96
N PHE A 30 41.13 -2.45 -33.88
CA PHE A 30 40.35 -2.41 -32.65
C PHE A 30 39.25 -1.35 -32.71
N LYS A 31 38.01 -1.73 -32.38
CA LYS A 31 36.85 -0.82 -32.31
C LYS A 31 36.39 -0.67 -30.87
N LEU A 32 35.80 0.48 -30.53
CA LEU A 32 35.16 0.67 -29.23
C LEU A 32 34.13 -0.42 -29.00
N VAL A 33 34.23 -1.09 -27.84
CA VAL A 33 33.17 -1.99 -27.36
C VAL A 33 32.05 -1.09 -26.87
N GLU A 34 31.08 -0.85 -27.75
CA GLU A 34 29.79 -0.33 -27.31
C GLU A 34 29.18 -1.35 -26.33
N PRO A 35 28.41 -0.90 -25.33
CA PRO A 35 27.58 -1.81 -24.54
C PRO A 35 26.80 -2.71 -25.51
N PRO A 36 26.56 -4.00 -25.18
CA PRO A 36 25.97 -4.98 -26.10
C PRO A 36 24.64 -4.56 -26.75
N ASP A 37 24.03 -3.47 -26.26
CA ASP A 37 22.70 -3.02 -26.61
C ASP A 37 22.64 -1.59 -27.20
N GLY A 38 23.77 -0.94 -27.52
CA GLY A 38 23.90 0.27 -28.37
C GLY A 38 23.25 1.60 -27.91
N SER A 39 22.24 1.56 -27.05
CA SER A 39 21.60 2.63 -26.28
C SER A 39 20.33 2.04 -25.65
N MET A 40 20.49 1.20 -24.63
CA MET A 40 19.32 0.60 -24.00
C MET A 40 18.68 1.50 -22.94
N PRO A 41 17.34 1.50 -22.86
CA PRO A 41 16.56 2.56 -22.29
C PRO A 41 16.52 2.44 -20.77
N ILE A 42 16.55 3.59 -20.10
CA ILE A 42 16.09 3.73 -18.72
C ILE A 42 14.80 2.91 -18.56
N ILE A 43 14.77 1.95 -17.62
CA ILE A 43 13.57 1.13 -17.42
C ILE A 43 12.49 2.04 -16.86
N ARG A 44 11.37 2.10 -17.57
CA ARG A 44 10.23 2.94 -17.21
C ARG A 44 9.06 2.06 -16.78
N ASP A 45 8.71 2.15 -15.50
CA ASP A 45 7.50 1.56 -14.96
C ASP A 45 6.44 2.66 -14.77
N LYS A 46 5.23 2.43 -15.28
CA LYS A 46 4.09 3.30 -15.00
C LYS A 46 3.47 2.91 -13.67
N MET A 47 3.26 3.89 -12.81
CA MET A 47 2.51 3.75 -11.58
C MET A 47 1.24 4.58 -11.69
N CYS A 48 0.11 3.91 -11.67
CA CYS A 48 -1.20 4.54 -11.59
C CYS A 48 -1.82 4.17 -10.25
N PHE A 49 -2.44 5.15 -9.62
CA PHE A 49 -3.22 4.96 -8.40
C PHE A 49 -4.48 5.80 -8.52
N ASN A 50 -5.62 5.14 -8.36
CA ASN A 50 -6.92 5.78 -8.37
C ASN A 50 -7.66 5.24 -7.16
N GLY A 51 -7.60 5.98 -6.06
CA GLY A 51 -7.95 5.42 -4.75
C GLY A 51 -8.12 6.45 -3.66
N TYR A 52 -8.40 5.98 -2.46
CA TYR A 52 -8.48 6.82 -1.27
C TYR A 52 -7.17 6.77 -0.48
N THR A 53 -6.70 7.93 -0.02
CA THR A 53 -5.61 8.04 0.95
C THR A 53 -6.09 8.83 2.16
N SER A 54 -5.98 10.16 2.07
CA SER A 54 -6.64 11.15 2.95
C SER A 54 -7.77 11.90 2.24
N TYR A 55 -7.87 11.71 0.93
CA TYR A 55 -8.94 12.14 0.06
C TYR A 55 -8.87 11.28 -1.21
N TRP A 56 -9.95 11.28 -1.98
CA TRP A 56 -9.96 10.63 -3.30
C TRP A 56 -9.02 11.36 -4.25
N ASN A 57 -8.04 10.65 -4.78
CA ASN A 57 -7.14 11.21 -5.78
C ASN A 57 -6.65 10.17 -6.77
N ASP A 58 -6.25 10.71 -7.92
CA ASP A 58 -5.64 9.95 -8.99
C ASP A 58 -4.21 10.44 -9.14
N THR A 59 -3.26 9.51 -9.12
CA THR A 59 -1.83 9.78 -9.22
C THR A 59 -1.24 8.93 -10.33
N TYR A 60 -0.65 9.60 -11.32
CA TYR A 60 0.00 8.97 -12.47
C TYR A 60 1.47 9.37 -12.49
N ARG A 61 2.36 8.39 -12.33
CA ARG A 61 3.80 8.59 -12.21
C ARG A 61 4.59 7.62 -13.05
N ASN A 62 5.80 8.02 -13.38
CA ASN A 62 6.78 7.18 -14.05
C ASN A 62 7.95 6.94 -13.09
N TRP A 63 8.25 5.68 -12.85
CA TRP A 63 9.45 5.26 -12.15
C TRP A 63 10.52 4.94 -13.18
N TYR A 64 11.66 5.59 -13.03
CA TYR A 64 12.81 5.39 -13.87
C TYR A 64 13.88 4.65 -13.07
N ARG A 65 14.33 3.51 -13.59
CA ARG A 65 15.37 2.69 -12.95
C ARG A 65 16.58 2.56 -13.88
N TYR A 66 17.77 2.57 -13.28
CA TYR A 66 19.05 2.37 -13.96
C TYR A 66 20.01 1.59 -13.05
N GLY A 67 20.42 0.39 -13.49
CA GLY A 67 21.27 -0.52 -12.71
C GLY A 67 20.69 -0.94 -11.35
N ASN A 68 19.38 -0.79 -11.13
CA ASN A 68 18.64 -0.99 -9.87
C ASN A 68 19.20 -0.30 -8.60
N LEU A 69 20.19 0.59 -8.72
CA LEU A 69 20.67 1.46 -7.64
C LEU A 69 20.34 2.93 -7.88
N PHE A 70 20.04 3.33 -9.12
CA PHE A 70 19.46 4.64 -9.42
C PHE A 70 17.94 4.49 -9.61
N LYS A 71 17.19 5.26 -8.84
CA LYS A 71 15.73 5.34 -8.95
C LYS A 71 15.27 6.78 -8.78
N MET A 72 14.38 7.20 -9.67
CA MET A 72 13.68 8.48 -9.54
C MET A 72 12.21 8.32 -9.92
N VAL A 73 11.37 9.14 -9.31
CA VAL A 73 9.93 9.15 -9.55
C VAL A 73 9.56 10.53 -10.07
N VAL A 74 8.98 10.57 -11.27
CA VAL A 74 8.57 11.83 -11.92
C VAL A 74 7.08 11.76 -12.17
N ALA A 75 6.37 12.86 -11.90
CA ALA A 75 4.99 13.02 -12.36
C ALA A 75 4.93 12.91 -13.90
N ASP A 76 3.83 12.44 -14.47
CA ASP A 76 3.65 12.50 -15.93
C ASP A 76 3.38 13.96 -16.34
N VAL A 77 4.46 14.72 -16.50
CA VAL A 77 4.45 16.15 -16.80
C VAL A 77 3.66 16.44 -18.09
N PRO A 78 3.79 15.67 -19.19
CA PRO A 78 2.96 15.85 -20.38
C PRO A 78 1.45 15.68 -20.13
N ALA A 79 1.03 14.63 -19.41
CA ALA A 79 -0.39 14.39 -19.13
C ALA A 79 -0.98 15.44 -18.17
N THR A 80 -0.19 15.89 -17.19
CA THR A 80 -0.61 16.94 -16.23
C THR A 80 -0.73 18.29 -16.93
N ILE A 81 0.22 18.63 -17.82
CA ILE A 81 0.13 19.81 -18.68
C ILE A 81 -1.09 19.70 -19.62
N ALA A 82 -1.38 18.52 -20.15
CA ALA A 82 -2.54 18.30 -21.01
C ALA A 82 -3.87 18.45 -20.26
N GLN A 83 -4.00 17.89 -19.05
CA GLN A 83 -5.18 18.04 -18.21
C GLN A 83 -5.40 19.49 -17.78
N ASN A 84 -4.33 20.16 -17.34
CA ASN A 84 -4.37 21.58 -16.97
C ASN A 84 -4.85 22.47 -18.14
N LYS A 85 -4.45 22.17 -19.38
CA LYS A 85 -4.96 22.88 -20.58
C LYS A 85 -6.45 22.66 -20.82
N VAL A 86 -6.98 21.46 -20.54
CA VAL A 86 -8.41 21.14 -20.65
C VAL A 86 -9.21 21.86 -19.56
N ASP A 87 -8.70 21.87 -18.33
CA ASP A 87 -9.34 22.54 -17.20
C ASP A 87 -9.36 24.07 -17.40
N ILE A 88 -8.26 24.66 -17.89
CA ILE A 88 -8.20 26.09 -18.27
C ILE A 88 -9.19 26.39 -19.41
N ALA A 89 -9.34 25.51 -20.40
CA ALA A 89 -10.30 25.70 -21.49
C ALA A 89 -11.76 25.74 -20.99
N GLU A 90 -12.09 24.88 -20.02
CA GLU A 90 -13.37 24.88 -19.32
C GLU A 90 -13.56 26.14 -18.46
N GLU A 91 -12.54 26.55 -17.71
CA GLU A 91 -12.55 27.75 -16.87
C GLU A 91 -12.70 29.05 -17.68
N LEU A 92 -12.15 29.08 -18.90
CA LEU A 92 -12.33 30.17 -19.87
C LEU A 92 -13.72 30.19 -20.52
N GLY A 93 -14.62 29.25 -20.17
CA GLY A 93 -15.98 29.15 -20.67
C GLY A 93 -16.10 28.53 -22.07
N ILE A 94 -15.05 27.84 -22.55
CA ILE A 94 -15.01 27.18 -23.86
C ILE A 94 -14.53 25.72 -23.68
N PRO A 95 -15.30 24.86 -22.99
CA PRO A 95 -14.94 23.47 -22.80
C PRO A 95 -14.75 22.76 -24.16
N GLY A 96 -13.57 22.16 -24.35
CA GLY A 96 -13.15 21.56 -25.63
C GLY A 96 -12.18 22.42 -26.46
N LEU A 97 -11.75 23.58 -25.96
CA LEU A 97 -10.71 24.41 -26.60
C LEU A 97 -9.33 23.72 -26.53
N HIS A 98 -8.74 23.46 -27.69
CA HIS A 98 -7.38 22.92 -27.83
C HIS A 98 -6.49 23.89 -28.61
N ILE A 99 -5.45 24.42 -27.97
CA ILE A 99 -4.50 25.37 -28.57
C ILE A 99 -3.13 24.71 -28.71
N LYS A 100 -2.57 24.73 -29.93
CA LYS A 100 -1.18 24.31 -30.17
C LYS A 100 -0.22 25.36 -29.61
N GLU A 101 0.74 24.94 -28.79
CA GLU A 101 1.73 25.85 -28.21
C GLU A 101 2.47 26.62 -29.32
N GLY A 102 2.53 27.96 -29.18
CA GLY A 102 3.01 28.88 -30.21
C GLY A 102 1.93 29.55 -31.06
N PHE A 103 0.69 29.03 -31.10
CA PHE A 103 -0.42 29.59 -31.88
C PHE A 103 -0.75 31.04 -31.50
N ILE A 104 -0.95 31.34 -30.21
CA ILE A 104 -1.29 32.69 -29.74
C ILE A 104 -0.14 33.68 -29.95
N LYS A 105 1.11 33.23 -29.71
CA LYS A 105 2.30 34.03 -29.97
C LYS A 105 2.40 34.42 -31.45
N GLN A 106 2.22 33.47 -32.36
CA GLN A 106 2.27 33.71 -33.82
C GLN A 106 1.07 34.53 -34.31
N LEU A 107 -0.14 34.26 -33.80
CA LEU A 107 -1.36 35.00 -34.10
C LEU A 107 -1.24 36.49 -33.70
N PHE A 108 -0.55 36.80 -32.61
CA PHE A 108 -0.33 38.17 -32.14
C PHE A 108 0.88 38.85 -32.79
N GLU A 109 1.71 38.09 -33.50
CA GLU A 109 2.94 38.58 -34.12
C GLU A 109 2.85 38.72 -35.65
N THR A 110 1.75 38.35 -36.34
CA THR A 110 1.70 38.37 -37.82
C THR A 110 0.36 38.70 -38.50
N ASP A 111 0.45 39.26 -39.72
CA ASP A 111 -0.64 39.65 -40.63
C ASP A 111 -0.22 39.30 -42.09
N ALA A 112 -0.55 38.10 -42.61
CA ALA A 112 0.17 37.46 -43.75
C ALA A 112 -0.66 36.61 -44.77
N THR A 113 -0.17 36.45 -46.03
CA THR A 113 -0.86 35.83 -47.21
C THR A 113 -0.09 34.62 -47.81
N LEU A 114 -0.76 33.63 -48.44
CA LEU A 114 -0.20 32.32 -48.87
C LEU A 114 0.33 32.25 -50.33
N LEU A 115 1.46 31.54 -50.58
CA LEU A 115 2.00 31.20 -51.92
C LEU A 115 2.40 29.71 -52.04
N ASN A 116 2.34 29.14 -53.25
CA ASN A 116 2.59 27.71 -53.53
C ASN A 116 3.56 27.52 -54.72
N HIS A 117 4.69 26.84 -54.48
CA HIS A 117 5.80 26.54 -55.43
C HIS A 117 6.45 27.71 -56.22
N PRO A 118 6.98 28.75 -55.56
CA PRO A 118 7.71 29.82 -56.25
C PRO A 118 9.18 29.46 -56.55
N THR A 119 9.73 30.05 -57.62
CA THR A 119 11.17 30.08 -57.91
C THR A 119 11.89 31.12 -57.03
N ILE A 120 13.24 31.07 -56.94
CA ILE A 120 14.03 31.98 -56.08
C ILE A 120 13.77 33.47 -56.39
N THR A 121 13.63 33.83 -57.67
CA THR A 121 13.35 35.21 -58.08
C THR A 121 11.90 35.64 -57.79
N GLU A 122 10.94 34.70 -57.76
CA GLU A 122 9.54 34.95 -57.37
C GLU A 122 9.37 35.04 -55.85
N LEU A 123 10.20 34.33 -55.09
CA LEU A 123 10.29 34.44 -53.62
C LEU A 123 10.82 35.82 -53.21
N GLU A 124 11.84 36.33 -53.91
CA GLU A 124 12.45 37.64 -53.65
C GLU A 124 11.49 38.82 -53.94
N ALA A 125 10.63 38.69 -54.96
CA ALA A 125 9.65 39.71 -55.31
C ALA A 125 8.42 39.75 -54.38
N ALA A 126 7.94 38.60 -53.88
CA ALA A 126 6.82 38.53 -52.94
C ALA A 126 7.19 39.03 -51.53
N SER A 127 8.46 38.94 -51.14
CA SER A 127 8.97 39.46 -49.88
C SER A 127 9.13 40.99 -49.83
N ALA A 128 8.79 41.72 -50.90
CA ALA A 128 8.82 43.17 -50.89
C ALA A 128 7.61 43.81 -50.15
N GLY A 129 6.70 43.03 -49.54
CA GLY A 129 5.55 43.66 -48.87
C GLY A 129 4.63 42.89 -47.90
N LYS A 130 4.85 41.62 -47.48
CA LYS A 130 4.26 40.93 -46.28
C LYS A 130 4.61 39.42 -46.26
N ASP A 131 4.42 38.73 -45.12
CA ASP A 131 5.01 37.40 -44.81
C ASP A 131 4.45 36.20 -45.61
N VAL A 132 5.33 35.20 -45.88
CA VAL A 132 5.09 33.95 -46.67
C VAL A 132 6.00 32.78 -46.14
N LEU A 133 5.59 31.49 -46.27
CA LEU A 133 6.25 30.26 -45.72
C LEU A 133 6.61 29.17 -46.80
N VAL A 134 7.85 28.61 -46.83
CA VAL A 134 8.32 27.47 -47.70
C VAL A 134 9.53 26.65 -47.09
N TYR A 135 9.75 25.36 -47.46
CA TYR A 135 10.73 24.35 -46.91
C TYR A 135 11.92 23.91 -47.83
N ALA A 136 13.03 23.33 -47.29
CA ALA A 136 14.16 22.68 -48.04
C ALA A 136 14.92 21.50 -47.33
N LEU A 137 15.70 20.72 -48.11
CA LEU A 137 16.04 19.27 -47.96
C LEU A 137 17.44 18.84 -47.43
N PRO A 138 17.61 17.57 -47.00
CA PRO A 138 18.84 16.94 -46.46
C PRO A 138 20.03 16.79 -47.43
N GLY A 139 19.89 17.23 -48.69
CA GLY A 139 20.93 17.11 -49.72
C GLY A 139 21.97 18.23 -49.75
N SER A 140 21.79 19.27 -48.92
CA SER A 140 22.60 20.49 -48.92
C SER A 140 24.00 20.29 -48.34
N GLU A 141 24.91 21.16 -48.76
CA GLU A 141 26.28 21.25 -48.24
C GLU A 141 26.34 21.47 -46.72
N ALA A 142 25.29 22.04 -46.10
CA ALA A 142 25.18 22.12 -44.65
C ALA A 142 24.81 20.77 -44.01
N GLY A 143 23.89 20.00 -44.61
CA GLY A 143 23.43 18.71 -44.07
C GLY A 143 24.48 17.59 -44.12
N LYS A 144 25.34 17.57 -45.15
CA LYS A 144 26.36 16.52 -45.32
C LYS A 144 27.62 16.74 -44.49
N LYS A 145 27.92 17.98 -44.08
CA LYS A 145 29.18 18.36 -43.44
C LYS A 145 29.14 18.29 -41.90
N LEU A 146 27.97 18.15 -41.30
CA LEU A 146 27.77 18.04 -39.84
C LEU A 146 27.80 16.59 -39.30
N LEU A 147 27.60 15.58 -40.16
CA LEU A 147 27.41 14.18 -39.74
C LEU A 147 28.69 13.33 -39.69
N VAL A 148 29.80 13.76 -40.31
CA VAL A 148 30.90 12.82 -40.63
C VAL A 148 32.00 12.74 -39.57
N LEU A 149 32.25 13.77 -38.75
CA LEU A 149 33.62 13.93 -38.22
C LEU A 149 33.86 13.75 -36.72
N ALA A 150 32.86 13.49 -35.88
CA ALA A 150 33.09 13.73 -34.44
C ALA A 150 33.24 12.53 -33.51
N GLY A 151 32.75 11.32 -33.81
CA GLY A 151 32.67 10.18 -32.87
C GLY A 151 33.11 10.45 -31.43
N VAL A 152 32.26 11.09 -30.61
CA VAL A 152 32.62 11.58 -29.26
C VAL A 152 32.31 10.49 -28.22
N LEU A 153 33.32 10.05 -27.45
CA LEU A 153 33.10 9.29 -26.22
C LEU A 153 32.32 10.17 -25.23
N ASN A 154 31.22 9.66 -24.68
CA ASN A 154 30.37 10.41 -23.74
C ASN A 154 29.89 11.77 -24.29
N LYS A 155 29.18 11.78 -25.42
CA LYS A 155 28.58 12.99 -26.05
C LYS A 155 27.90 13.94 -25.05
N TRP A 156 27.24 13.37 -24.04
CA TRP A 156 26.58 14.08 -22.96
C TRP A 156 27.49 15.04 -22.18
N LYS A 157 28.81 14.78 -22.09
CA LYS A 157 29.77 15.69 -21.39
C LYS A 157 29.81 17.08 -22.03
N LYS A 158 29.54 17.20 -23.34
CA LYS A 158 29.48 18.48 -24.06
C LYS A 158 28.11 19.16 -23.94
N GLU A 159 27.09 18.39 -23.59
CA GLU A 159 25.70 18.85 -23.43
C GLU A 159 25.42 19.26 -21.96
N LEU A 160 26.26 18.81 -21.02
CA LEU A 160 26.15 19.08 -19.59
C LEU A 160 27.06 20.24 -19.16
N THR A 161 26.48 21.30 -18.60
CA THR A 161 27.19 22.47 -18.06
C THR A 161 27.63 22.28 -16.60
N SER A 162 28.18 21.10 -16.26
CA SER A 162 28.60 20.80 -14.88
C SER A 162 29.73 21.73 -14.43
N HIS A 163 29.60 22.30 -13.23
CA HIS A 163 30.65 23.13 -12.62
C HIS A 163 31.97 22.36 -12.44
N GLN A 164 31.92 21.03 -12.29
CA GLN A 164 33.09 20.18 -12.13
C GLN A 164 34.02 20.23 -13.35
N PHE A 165 33.50 20.43 -14.56
CA PHE A 165 34.33 20.52 -15.77
C PHE A 165 35.16 21.80 -15.84
N ASN A 166 34.82 22.79 -15.01
CA ASN A 166 35.53 24.06 -14.87
C ASN A 166 36.28 24.17 -13.53
N ALA A 167 36.32 23.11 -12.72
CA ALA A 167 37.07 23.13 -11.46
C ALA A 167 38.57 23.24 -11.74
N VAL A 168 39.29 24.00 -10.91
CA VAL A 168 40.72 24.31 -11.11
C VAL A 168 41.59 23.05 -11.12
N ASP A 169 41.16 22.02 -10.40
CA ASP A 169 41.80 20.72 -10.23
C ASP A 169 41.21 19.61 -11.10
N PHE A 170 40.31 19.93 -12.04
CA PHE A 170 39.72 18.93 -12.93
C PHE A 170 40.72 18.43 -13.98
N THR A 171 40.99 17.12 -13.94
CA THR A 171 41.77 16.42 -14.97
C THR A 171 40.95 15.26 -15.55
N PRO A 172 40.64 15.24 -16.86
CA PRO A 172 39.90 14.16 -17.48
C PRO A 172 40.57 12.79 -17.28
N THR A 173 39.79 11.82 -16.83
CA THR A 173 40.18 10.40 -16.75
C THR A 173 39.13 9.58 -17.45
N ASP A 174 39.48 8.93 -18.56
CA ASP A 174 38.56 8.13 -19.37
C ASP A 174 38.96 6.65 -19.33
N ALA A 175 37.99 5.78 -19.04
CA ALA A 175 38.15 4.32 -19.05
C ALA A 175 37.24 3.70 -20.11
N PHE A 176 37.77 2.81 -20.95
CA PHE A 176 37.03 2.17 -22.04
C PHE A 176 37.64 0.83 -22.47
N CYS A 177 36.89 0.05 -23.24
CA CYS A 177 37.35 -1.22 -23.83
C CYS A 177 37.30 -1.14 -25.36
N LEU A 178 38.33 -1.67 -26.02
CA LEU A 178 38.35 -1.90 -27.46
C LEU A 178 38.36 -3.40 -27.74
N GLU A 179 37.73 -3.85 -28.82
CA GLU A 179 37.71 -5.26 -29.22
C GLU A 179 38.05 -5.45 -30.70
N ASN A 180 38.75 -6.54 -30.98
CA ASN A 180 39.01 -7.05 -32.33
C ASN A 180 39.06 -8.59 -32.33
N LYS A 181 38.10 -9.24 -33.00
CA LYS A 181 38.05 -10.70 -33.18
C LYS A 181 38.19 -11.47 -31.85
N GLY A 182 37.43 -11.08 -30.83
CA GLY A 182 37.44 -11.72 -29.51
C GLY A 182 38.60 -11.32 -28.59
N ARG A 183 39.53 -10.45 -29.04
CA ARG A 183 40.61 -9.90 -28.23
C ARG A 183 40.21 -8.51 -27.72
N LYS A 184 40.36 -8.26 -26.42
CA LYS A 184 39.97 -7.01 -25.76
C LYS A 184 41.19 -6.23 -25.26
N ILE A 185 41.14 -4.90 -25.39
CA ILE A 185 42.09 -3.96 -24.78
C ILE A 185 41.28 -3.06 -23.84
N PHE A 186 41.60 -3.09 -22.56
CA PHE A 186 41.05 -2.16 -21.57
C PHE A 186 42.03 -1.00 -21.42
N ALA A 187 41.57 0.23 -21.59
CA ALA A 187 42.38 1.43 -21.51
C ALA A 187 41.81 2.38 -20.45
N VAL A 188 42.69 2.93 -19.63
CA VAL A 188 42.40 4.04 -18.70
C VAL A 188 43.40 5.14 -19.01
N ILE A 189 42.92 6.31 -19.40
CA ILE A 189 43.73 7.42 -19.88
C ILE A 189 43.48 8.63 -18.98
N SER A 190 44.54 9.16 -18.38
CA SER A 190 44.53 10.39 -17.59
C SER A 190 45.90 11.04 -17.61
N SER A 191 45.97 12.37 -17.50
CA SER A 191 47.23 13.09 -17.25
C SER A 191 47.58 13.20 -15.76
N ASP A 192 46.70 12.75 -14.86
CA ASP A 192 46.96 12.68 -13.42
C ASP A 192 47.32 11.26 -12.98
N ALA A 193 48.60 11.05 -12.62
CA ALA A 193 49.10 9.76 -12.14
C ALA A 193 48.40 9.30 -10.85
N LYS A 194 47.98 10.23 -9.99
CA LYS A 194 47.25 9.89 -8.75
C LYS A 194 45.84 9.40 -9.06
N ALA A 195 45.18 9.95 -10.08
CA ALA A 195 43.88 9.45 -10.55
C ALA A 195 43.99 8.02 -11.09
N LEU A 196 45.06 7.68 -11.82
CA LEU A 196 45.31 6.31 -12.31
C LEU A 196 45.54 5.32 -11.16
N GLU A 197 46.37 5.68 -10.17
CA GLU A 197 46.61 4.86 -8.98
C GLU A 197 45.31 4.66 -8.17
N LYS A 198 44.53 5.73 -7.99
CA LYS A 198 43.25 5.68 -7.29
C LYS A 198 42.25 4.76 -8.01
N PHE A 199 42.17 4.85 -9.34
CA PHE A 199 41.32 3.97 -10.13
C PHE A 199 41.75 2.49 -10.01
N ASP A 200 43.05 2.21 -10.08
CA ASP A 200 43.58 0.85 -9.92
C ASP A 200 43.25 0.25 -8.54
N ASN A 201 43.37 1.06 -7.49
CA ASN A 201 42.97 0.64 -6.14
C ASN A 201 41.46 0.41 -6.02
N LEU A 202 40.63 1.27 -6.62
CA LEU A 202 39.17 1.12 -6.63
C LEU A 202 38.72 -0.17 -7.33
N GLN A 203 39.26 -0.48 -8.51
CA GLN A 203 38.90 -1.72 -9.22
C GLN A 203 39.34 -2.98 -8.46
N LYS A 204 40.54 -2.98 -7.85
CA LYS A 204 41.06 -4.12 -7.07
C LYS A 204 40.21 -4.36 -5.83
N ASN A 205 39.83 -3.29 -5.13
CA ASN A 205 38.95 -3.37 -3.98
C ASN A 205 37.54 -3.84 -4.37
N ALA A 206 36.95 -3.27 -5.42
CA ALA A 206 35.64 -3.69 -5.89
C ALA A 206 35.62 -5.18 -6.27
N LYS A 207 36.64 -5.65 -7.00
CA LYS A 207 36.81 -7.07 -7.33
C LYS A 207 36.87 -7.94 -6.08
N LYS A 208 37.73 -7.58 -5.12
CA LYS A 208 37.86 -8.30 -3.85
C LYS A 208 36.53 -8.37 -3.10
N ILE A 209 35.79 -7.27 -3.03
CA ILE A 209 34.48 -7.23 -2.35
C ILE A 209 33.47 -8.15 -3.04
N ILE A 210 33.37 -8.13 -4.37
CA ILE A 210 32.45 -8.98 -5.15
C ILE A 210 32.82 -10.48 -5.07
N GLU A 211 34.09 -10.79 -4.87
CA GLU A 211 34.57 -12.15 -4.64
C GLU A 211 34.21 -12.65 -3.24
N LEU A 212 34.20 -11.77 -2.24
CA LEU A 212 33.97 -12.10 -0.84
C LEU A 212 32.49 -12.03 -0.40
N TYR A 213 31.69 -11.19 -1.05
CA TYR A 213 30.35 -10.87 -0.58
C TYR A 213 29.28 -11.02 -1.67
N ASP A 214 28.11 -11.48 -1.25
CA ASP A 214 26.85 -11.34 -1.95
C ASP A 214 26.19 -10.00 -1.57
N LEU A 215 25.76 -9.24 -2.59
CA LEU A 215 25.04 -7.99 -2.42
C LEU A 215 23.54 -8.26 -2.21
N ARG A 216 23.03 -7.97 -1.00
CA ARG A 216 21.61 -8.16 -0.64
C ARG A 216 20.92 -6.81 -0.53
N LYS A 217 20.21 -6.43 -1.60
CA LYS A 217 19.38 -5.22 -1.63
C LYS A 217 18.04 -5.46 -0.92
N GLY A 218 17.52 -4.46 -0.21
CA GLY A 218 16.19 -4.52 0.40
C GLY A 218 15.62 -3.17 0.79
N TRP A 219 14.36 -3.20 1.25
CA TRP A 219 13.65 -2.02 1.75
C TRP A 219 13.59 -2.05 3.27
N MET A 220 14.12 -1.01 3.90
CA MET A 220 14.08 -0.84 5.35
C MET A 220 13.01 0.19 5.70
N GLY A 221 12.08 -0.16 6.58
CA GLY A 221 11.00 0.73 7.00
C GLY A 221 10.05 1.15 5.86
N ALA A 222 9.65 0.20 5.01
CA ALA A 222 8.56 0.41 4.05
C ALA A 222 7.21 0.47 4.78
N LYS A 223 6.25 1.27 4.31
CA LYS A 223 4.98 1.52 5.04
C LYS A 223 3.77 1.08 4.24
N THR A 224 3.05 0.05 4.73
CA THR A 224 1.82 -0.48 4.11
C THR A 224 0.57 -0.01 4.82
N LEU A 225 0.67 0.44 6.08
CA LEU A 225 -0.47 0.84 6.94
C LEU A 225 -1.58 -0.22 6.92
N TYR A 226 -1.21 -1.49 6.73
CA TYR A 226 -2.17 -2.56 6.48
C TYR A 226 -3.06 -2.77 7.71
N MET A 227 -2.48 -2.58 8.89
CA MET A 227 -3.12 -2.69 10.21
C MET A 227 -3.66 -1.34 10.72
N SER A 228 -4.00 -0.41 9.81
CA SER A 228 -4.46 0.94 10.15
C SER A 228 -5.73 1.34 9.42
N VAL A 229 -6.55 2.16 10.08
CA VAL A 229 -7.63 2.92 9.43
C VAL A 229 -7.08 3.99 8.47
N THR A 230 -5.80 4.35 8.53
CA THR A 230 -5.17 5.24 7.56
C THR A 230 -4.80 4.49 6.29
N ALA A 231 -5.33 4.93 5.14
CA ALA A 231 -5.10 4.27 3.86
C ALA A 231 -3.76 4.68 3.21
N THR A 232 -3.05 3.71 2.65
CA THR A 232 -1.92 3.91 1.74
C THR A 232 -1.96 2.87 0.62
N TYR A 233 -0.97 2.93 -0.26
CA TYR A 233 -0.92 2.19 -1.50
C TYR A 233 -0.48 0.75 -1.26
N GLY A 234 -1.33 -0.20 -1.69
CA GLY A 234 -0.97 -1.59 -1.93
C GLY A 234 -0.90 -2.49 -0.70
N HIS A 235 -1.08 -3.79 -0.93
CA HIS A 235 -0.94 -4.83 0.09
C HIS A 235 0.53 -5.23 0.27
N PRO A 236 0.98 -5.63 1.48
CA PRO A 236 2.38 -6.05 1.72
C PRO A 236 2.93 -7.03 0.67
N LEU A 237 2.19 -8.10 0.34
CA LEU A 237 2.60 -9.07 -0.70
C LEU A 237 2.77 -8.45 -2.09
N ASP A 238 1.96 -7.46 -2.48
CA ASP A 238 2.12 -6.76 -3.76
C ASP A 238 3.39 -5.89 -3.75
N LEU A 239 3.70 -5.29 -2.59
CA LEU A 239 4.93 -4.50 -2.42
C LEU A 239 6.17 -5.39 -2.46
N ILE A 240 6.14 -6.56 -1.82
CA ILE A 240 7.21 -7.57 -1.90
C ILE A 240 7.47 -7.95 -3.35
N GLY A 241 6.41 -8.34 -4.09
CA GLY A 241 6.52 -8.69 -5.51
C GLY A 241 7.15 -7.61 -6.38
N ARG A 242 6.75 -6.35 -6.16
CA ARG A 242 7.33 -5.18 -6.84
C ARG A 242 8.81 -4.99 -6.49
N GLY A 243 9.17 -5.04 -5.21
CA GLY A 243 10.55 -4.88 -4.77
C GLY A 243 11.46 -5.99 -5.28
N MET A 244 10.98 -7.25 -5.32
CA MET A 244 11.75 -8.37 -5.87
C MET A 244 12.05 -8.20 -7.37
N ASN A 245 11.10 -7.61 -8.12
CA ASN A 245 11.36 -7.25 -9.51
C ASN A 245 12.49 -6.19 -9.63
N GLU A 246 12.65 -5.32 -8.63
CA GLU A 246 13.77 -4.36 -8.48
C GLU A 246 15.05 -4.97 -7.87
N GLY A 247 15.11 -6.29 -7.71
CA GLY A 247 16.25 -7.00 -7.15
C GLY A 247 16.32 -7.03 -5.62
N ASN A 248 15.24 -6.65 -4.92
CA ASN A 248 15.20 -6.77 -3.47
C ASN A 248 15.08 -8.23 -3.05
N THR A 249 15.75 -8.56 -1.95
CA THR A 249 15.79 -9.90 -1.34
C THR A 249 15.34 -9.88 0.11
N TRP A 250 15.10 -8.69 0.68
CA TRP A 250 14.56 -8.54 2.02
C TRP A 250 13.72 -7.26 2.20
N PHE A 251 12.84 -7.27 3.21
CA PHE A 251 11.89 -6.21 3.51
C PHE A 251 11.66 -6.07 5.02
N VAL A 252 11.68 -4.85 5.54
CA VAL A 252 11.21 -4.52 6.89
C VAL A 252 10.06 -3.51 6.79
N PHE A 253 8.86 -3.91 7.22
CA PHE A 253 7.66 -3.06 7.20
C PHE A 253 7.48 -2.28 8.51
N SER A 254 7.00 -1.04 8.46
CA SER A 254 6.92 -0.14 9.62
C SER A 254 5.80 0.91 9.54
N GLY A 255 4.76 0.63 8.76
CA GLY A 255 3.51 1.37 8.89
C GLY A 255 2.96 1.29 10.31
N TYR A 256 2.08 2.23 10.67
CA TYR A 256 1.43 2.23 11.97
C TYR A 256 0.77 0.86 12.23
N ASN A 257 1.15 0.21 13.33
CA ASN A 257 0.75 -1.16 13.71
C ASN A 257 1.19 -2.30 12.75
N ASP A 258 2.01 -2.08 11.72
CA ASP A 258 2.47 -3.18 10.83
C ASP A 258 3.18 -4.29 11.63
N PHE A 259 3.82 -3.95 12.75
CA PHE A 259 4.47 -4.92 13.63
C PHE A 259 3.54 -6.00 14.20
N ARG A 260 2.23 -5.74 14.25
CA ARG A 260 1.23 -6.71 14.72
C ARG A 260 0.99 -7.83 13.71
N ALA A 261 1.36 -7.63 12.45
CA ALA A 261 1.23 -8.63 11.39
C ALA A 261 2.52 -9.42 11.14
N LYS A 262 3.48 -9.41 12.09
CA LYS A 262 4.78 -10.09 11.96
C LYS A 262 4.62 -11.55 11.52
N ASP A 263 3.85 -12.31 12.29
CA ASP A 263 3.71 -13.75 12.11
C ASP A 263 2.96 -14.07 10.81
N GLU A 264 1.96 -13.27 10.45
CA GLU A 264 1.25 -13.38 9.17
C GLU A 264 2.23 -13.19 8.01
N TYR A 265 3.07 -12.15 8.05
CA TYR A 265 4.02 -11.84 6.98
C TYR A 265 5.09 -12.91 6.81
N ILE A 266 5.60 -13.45 7.93
CA ILE A 266 6.56 -14.55 7.93
C ILE A 266 5.91 -15.82 7.37
N SER A 267 4.71 -16.17 7.83
CA SER A 267 4.01 -17.38 7.37
C SER A 267 3.78 -17.38 5.85
N TRP A 268 3.51 -16.21 5.26
CA TRP A 268 3.35 -16.10 3.81
C TRP A 268 4.63 -16.45 3.06
N MET A 269 5.79 -16.04 3.59
CA MET A 269 7.07 -16.36 2.97
C MET A 269 7.43 -17.82 3.15
N ASP A 270 7.16 -18.40 4.33
CA ASP A 270 7.38 -19.81 4.61
C ASP A 270 6.59 -20.72 3.67
N GLU A 271 5.32 -20.39 3.39
CA GLU A 271 4.49 -21.12 2.43
C GLU A 271 5.06 -21.13 0.99
N LEU A 272 5.86 -20.11 0.65
CA LEU A 272 6.49 -19.97 -0.66
C LEU A 272 7.93 -20.50 -0.70
N GLY A 273 8.44 -21.05 0.41
CA GLY A 273 9.83 -21.50 0.52
C GLY A 273 10.83 -20.35 0.66
N ASN A 274 10.43 -19.27 1.33
CA ASN A 274 11.24 -18.09 1.68
C ASN A 274 11.97 -17.44 0.50
N PRO A 275 11.24 -16.94 -0.51
CA PRO A 275 11.84 -16.27 -1.66
C PRO A 275 12.46 -14.90 -1.31
N ALA A 276 12.11 -14.33 -0.15
CA ALA A 276 12.68 -13.12 0.42
C ALA A 276 12.58 -13.17 1.95
N LEU A 277 13.53 -12.52 2.65
CA LEU A 277 13.47 -12.33 4.10
C LEU A 277 12.52 -11.18 4.44
N VAL A 278 11.55 -11.40 5.33
CA VAL A 278 10.58 -10.38 5.73
C VAL A 278 10.57 -10.22 7.24
N ASP A 279 10.56 -8.98 7.71
CA ASP A 279 10.37 -8.62 9.11
C ASP A 279 9.55 -7.33 9.22
N VAL A 280 9.31 -6.90 10.46
CA VAL A 280 8.55 -5.70 10.81
C VAL A 280 9.30 -4.85 11.83
N GLY A 281 8.90 -3.59 11.91
CA GLY A 281 9.44 -2.59 12.81
C GLY A 281 8.38 -1.57 13.19
N SER A 282 8.78 -0.59 13.99
CA SER A 282 7.89 0.46 14.49
C SER A 282 8.62 1.80 14.58
N PHE A 283 7.85 2.86 14.84
CA PHE A 283 8.37 4.19 15.11
C PHE A 283 8.06 4.62 16.54
N ALA A 284 9.09 4.92 17.30
CA ALA A 284 8.96 5.54 18.61
C ALA A 284 9.00 7.08 18.49
N PRO A 285 8.34 7.81 19.42
CA PRO A 285 8.53 9.26 19.52
C PRO A 285 10.01 9.59 19.73
N SER A 286 10.58 10.54 18.97
CA SER A 286 11.95 10.99 19.23
C SER A 286 12.02 12.04 20.34
N TYR A 287 13.21 12.34 20.86
CA TYR A 287 13.39 13.35 21.91
C TYR A 287 13.19 14.77 21.37
N MET A 288 13.40 14.97 20.06
CA MET A 288 13.13 16.23 19.37
C MET A 288 11.78 16.26 18.61
N ALA A 289 11.16 17.44 18.56
CA ALA A 289 9.89 17.60 17.85
C ALA A 289 10.08 17.45 16.32
N GLY A 290 9.21 16.65 15.68
CA GLY A 290 9.20 16.48 14.22
C GLY A 290 10.02 15.30 13.68
N SER A 291 10.74 14.57 14.55
CA SER A 291 11.49 13.36 14.20
C SER A 291 10.95 12.12 14.92
N ARG A 292 11.33 10.92 14.46
CA ARG A 292 10.95 9.63 15.06
C ARG A 292 12.14 8.69 15.12
N ASN A 293 12.23 7.93 16.21
CA ASN A 293 13.17 6.82 16.34
C ASN A 293 12.59 5.62 15.59
N PHE A 294 13.46 4.77 15.06
CA PHE A 294 13.07 3.58 14.30
C PHE A 294 13.61 2.33 14.98
N LEU A 295 12.81 1.28 15.05
CA LEU A 295 13.22 0.00 15.62
C LEU A 295 12.76 -1.17 14.77
N PHE A 296 13.48 -2.28 14.87
CA PHE A 296 13.14 -3.54 14.21
C PHE A 296 13.87 -4.72 14.88
N GLY A 297 13.56 -5.94 14.44
CA GLY A 297 14.29 -7.14 14.86
C GLY A 297 13.96 -7.66 16.27
N CYS A 298 12.92 -7.16 16.92
CA CYS A 298 12.47 -7.72 18.19
C CYS A 298 11.98 -9.18 17.99
N ASP A 299 12.26 -10.07 18.94
CA ASP A 299 11.77 -11.46 18.95
C ASP A 299 10.26 -11.52 18.74
N ASN A 300 9.54 -10.69 19.50
CA ASN A 300 8.13 -10.40 19.35
C ASN A 300 7.84 -8.97 19.84
N TYR A 301 6.63 -8.50 19.52
CA TYR A 301 6.16 -7.17 19.88
C TYR A 301 5.04 -7.19 20.92
N GLU A 302 4.83 -8.32 21.60
CA GLU A 302 3.83 -8.46 22.65
C GLU A 302 4.09 -7.45 23.79
N GLY A 303 3.05 -6.72 24.17
CA GLY A 303 3.09 -5.65 25.17
C GLY A 303 3.43 -4.27 24.62
N LEU A 304 3.75 -4.13 23.33
CA LEU A 304 4.00 -2.80 22.75
C LEU A 304 2.69 -2.03 22.53
N GLN A 305 2.61 -0.83 23.13
CA GLN A 305 1.54 0.14 22.94
C GLN A 305 2.13 1.45 22.39
N GLU A 306 2.18 1.62 21.06
CA GLU A 306 2.86 2.77 20.41
C GLU A 306 2.38 4.16 20.89
N GLN A 307 1.17 4.24 21.44
CA GLN A 307 0.52 5.47 21.89
C GLN A 307 0.37 5.59 23.42
N ASP A 308 0.87 4.61 24.16
CA ASP A 308 0.87 4.58 25.64
C ASP A 308 2.17 3.96 26.15
N ILE A 309 3.28 4.58 25.75
CA ILE A 309 4.62 4.22 26.17
C ILE A 309 5.49 5.48 26.19
N THR A 310 6.28 5.67 27.24
CA THR A 310 7.25 6.76 27.29
C THR A 310 8.45 6.46 26.40
N LYS A 311 9.28 7.48 26.13
CA LYS A 311 10.47 7.31 25.27
C LYS A 311 11.48 6.34 25.91
N ASP A 312 11.65 6.42 27.23
CA ASP A 312 12.57 5.57 28.00
C ASP A 312 12.11 4.11 28.00
N GLU A 313 10.84 3.88 28.33
CA GLU A 313 10.22 2.54 28.28
C GLU A 313 10.32 1.91 26.90
N TYR A 314 10.33 2.74 25.84
CA TYR A 314 10.49 2.25 24.47
C TYR A 314 11.89 1.63 24.24
N VAL A 315 12.95 2.32 24.67
CA VAL A 315 14.33 1.81 24.54
C VAL A 315 14.49 0.52 25.36
N GLU A 316 13.97 0.51 26.60
CA GLU A 316 14.00 -0.67 27.47
C GLU A 316 13.23 -1.85 26.87
N PHE A 317 12.04 -1.59 26.31
CA PHE A 317 11.24 -2.61 25.64
C PHE A 317 12.01 -3.28 24.50
N VAL A 318 12.63 -2.49 23.63
CA VAL A 318 13.34 -3.00 22.44
C VAL A 318 14.49 -3.91 22.86
N HIS A 319 15.36 -3.47 23.78
CA HIS A 319 16.48 -4.29 24.22
C HIS A 319 16.03 -5.53 24.99
N LYS A 320 14.97 -5.45 25.80
CA LYS A 320 14.39 -6.61 26.50
C LYS A 320 13.87 -7.68 25.53
N LYS A 321 13.49 -7.28 24.31
CA LYS A 321 13.01 -8.15 23.23
C LYS A 321 14.09 -8.44 22.18
N ASN A 322 15.37 -8.22 22.51
CA ASN A 322 16.52 -8.43 21.62
C ASN A 322 16.46 -7.67 20.29
N GLY A 323 15.66 -6.60 20.22
CA GLY A 323 15.56 -5.76 19.04
C GLY A 323 16.61 -4.65 19.02
N PHE A 324 16.55 -3.85 17.95
CA PHE A 324 17.48 -2.74 17.71
C PHE A 324 16.73 -1.43 17.53
N ILE A 325 17.26 -0.35 18.09
CA ILE A 325 16.66 0.99 18.04
C ILE A 325 17.67 2.04 17.54
N TYR A 326 17.20 2.85 16.58
CA TYR A 326 17.97 3.85 15.86
C TYR A 326 17.33 5.22 16.05
N ARG A 327 18.16 6.24 16.26
CA ARG A 327 17.73 7.63 16.44
C ARG A 327 18.17 8.53 15.28
N PRO A 328 17.52 9.68 15.04
CA PRO A 328 18.06 10.68 14.12
C PRO A 328 19.47 11.14 14.54
N VAL A 329 20.35 11.37 13.56
CA VAL A 329 21.75 11.83 13.81
C VAL A 329 21.82 13.11 14.64
N TYR A 330 20.86 14.01 14.46
CA TYR A 330 20.82 15.32 15.13
C TYR A 330 20.11 15.32 16.50
N ASP A 331 19.57 14.19 16.97
CA ASP A 331 18.85 14.11 18.25
C ASP A 331 19.82 13.94 19.43
N THR A 332 20.62 14.98 19.73
CA THR A 332 21.62 14.95 20.81
C THR A 332 21.02 14.86 22.21
N ILE A 333 19.72 15.18 22.37
CA ILE A 333 19.02 14.99 23.65
C ILE A 333 18.97 13.50 24.01
N ALA A 334 18.94 12.62 23.00
CA ALA A 334 18.91 11.18 23.17
C ALA A 334 20.26 10.54 23.59
N ASP A 335 21.37 11.30 23.64
CA ASP A 335 22.73 10.77 23.88
C ASP A 335 22.90 10.05 25.23
N HIS A 336 22.01 10.29 26.20
CA HIS A 336 22.05 9.64 27.52
C HIS A 336 21.41 8.25 27.55
N HIS A 337 20.77 7.83 26.45
CA HIS A 337 20.23 6.48 26.29
C HIS A 337 21.12 5.65 25.37
N GLN A 338 21.03 4.33 25.52
CA GLN A 338 21.70 3.39 24.63
C GLN A 338 20.86 3.22 23.36
N PHE A 339 21.37 3.72 22.23
CA PHE A 339 20.82 3.46 20.89
C PHE A 339 21.85 2.67 20.09
N ASP A 340 21.38 1.79 19.22
CA ASP A 340 22.24 0.93 18.40
C ASP A 340 22.83 1.65 17.18
N GLY A 341 22.24 2.78 16.79
CA GLY A 341 22.77 3.57 15.69
C GLY A 341 21.88 4.71 15.22
N TYR A 342 22.12 5.13 13.98
CA TYR A 342 21.46 6.28 13.37
C TYR A 342 20.43 5.95 12.29
N VAL A 343 19.35 6.74 12.25
CA VAL A 343 18.49 6.88 11.08
C VAL A 343 19.09 7.95 10.18
N ALA A 344 19.63 7.52 9.04
CA ALA A 344 20.35 8.35 8.09
C ALA A 344 19.43 8.96 7.02
N ILE A 345 19.61 10.26 6.77
CA ILE A 345 19.06 10.97 5.60
C ILE A 345 20.19 11.58 4.77
N GLU A 346 19.87 12.13 3.58
CA GLU A 346 20.86 12.73 2.66
C GLU A 346 21.78 13.75 3.36
N GLY A 347 21.21 14.58 4.24
CA GLY A 347 21.97 15.61 4.97
C GLY A 347 22.97 15.08 6.00
N ASN A 348 23.01 13.77 6.26
CA ASN A 348 23.91 13.15 7.24
C ASN A 348 25.11 12.43 6.63
N LYS A 349 25.37 12.63 5.33
CA LYS A 349 26.39 11.88 4.60
C LYS A 349 27.75 11.89 5.28
N GLU A 350 28.23 13.06 5.70
CA GLU A 350 29.54 13.23 6.34
C GLU A 350 29.64 12.38 7.62
N GLN A 351 28.66 12.49 8.52
CA GLN A 351 28.61 11.73 9.77
C GLN A 351 28.57 10.23 9.52
N ILE A 352 27.69 9.77 8.60
CA ILE A 352 27.54 8.35 8.31
C ILE A 352 28.79 7.76 7.63
N ASP A 353 29.46 8.54 6.79
CA ASP A 353 30.65 8.11 6.07
C ASP A 353 31.90 8.03 6.97
N GLU A 354 31.99 8.89 7.99
CA GLU A 354 33.20 9.09 8.81
C GLU A 354 33.12 8.48 10.22
N GLU A 355 31.96 8.52 10.87
CA GLU A 355 31.78 7.96 12.22
C GLU A 355 31.62 6.45 12.18
N ASP A 356 32.14 5.73 13.18
CA ASP A 356 32.02 4.27 13.28
C ASP A 356 30.76 3.85 14.06
N VAL A 357 29.60 4.30 13.60
CA VAL A 357 28.29 4.04 14.22
C VAL A 357 27.34 3.34 13.24
N PRO A 358 26.65 2.24 13.60
CA PRO A 358 25.68 1.59 12.73
C PRO A 358 24.59 2.55 12.24
N PHE A 359 24.01 2.27 11.07
CA PHE A 359 22.95 3.12 10.54
C PHE A 359 21.95 2.38 9.66
N VAL A 360 20.76 2.96 9.55
CA VAL A 360 19.70 2.56 8.62
C VAL A 360 19.21 3.73 7.79
N THR A 361 18.76 3.47 6.57
CA THR A 361 18.09 4.44 5.71
C THR A 361 16.68 3.94 5.39
N LEU A 362 15.67 4.77 5.66
CA LEU A 362 14.27 4.36 5.53
C LEU A 362 13.74 4.56 4.10
N THR A 363 13.00 3.57 3.61
CA THR A 363 12.31 3.58 2.31
C THR A 363 11.03 4.42 2.33
N GLY A 364 10.24 4.34 3.41
CA GLY A 364 9.01 5.12 3.58
C GLY A 364 7.80 4.60 2.79
N ASN A 365 6.89 5.49 2.42
CA ASN A 365 5.63 5.14 1.76
C ASN A 365 5.84 4.89 0.25
N LEU A 366 5.07 3.96 -0.33
CA LEU A 366 5.05 3.73 -1.77
C LEU A 366 4.57 4.96 -2.56
N SER A 367 3.71 5.78 -1.97
CA SER A 367 3.31 7.09 -2.51
C SER A 367 4.46 8.09 -2.62
N GLY A 368 5.57 7.87 -1.91
CA GLY A 368 6.84 8.58 -2.07
C GLY A 368 7.76 7.95 -3.13
N GLY A 369 7.33 6.86 -3.77
CA GLY A 369 8.06 6.16 -4.81
C GLY A 369 8.94 5.00 -4.35
N ALA A 370 9.04 4.75 -3.02
CA ALA A 370 9.96 3.77 -2.45
C ALA A 370 11.35 3.85 -3.09
N ALA A 371 11.89 5.08 -3.15
CA ALA A 371 13.10 5.40 -3.93
C ALA A 371 14.39 5.05 -3.19
N SER A 372 14.35 4.99 -1.86
CA SER A 372 15.50 4.59 -1.04
C SER A 372 15.52 3.08 -0.78
N SER A 373 16.71 2.51 -0.70
CA SER A 373 16.96 1.11 -0.36
C SER A 373 18.27 0.96 0.39
N MET A 374 18.53 -0.22 0.97
CA MET A 374 19.82 -0.56 1.55
C MET A 374 20.42 -1.77 0.83
N VAL A 375 21.75 -1.79 0.70
CA VAL A 375 22.52 -2.93 0.20
C VAL A 375 23.41 -3.45 1.32
N LEU A 376 23.24 -4.71 1.68
CA LEU A 376 24.03 -5.41 2.68
C LEU A 376 25.08 -6.30 2.01
N PHE A 377 26.27 -6.38 2.58
CA PHE A 377 27.37 -7.20 2.09
C PHE A 377 27.48 -8.43 2.96
N ILE A 378 26.84 -9.51 2.51
CA ILE A 378 26.78 -10.79 3.22
C ILE A 378 27.89 -11.70 2.69
N GLU A 379 28.59 -12.42 3.55
CA GLU A 379 29.65 -13.33 3.08
C GLU A 379 29.12 -14.30 2.03
N LYS A 380 29.91 -14.52 0.98
CA LYS A 380 29.47 -15.22 -0.21
C LYS A 380 29.07 -16.65 0.11
N GLY A 381 27.84 -17.01 -0.28
CA GLY A 381 27.29 -18.33 -0.01
C GLY A 381 26.85 -18.57 1.44
N ALA A 382 26.97 -17.58 2.33
CA ALA A 382 26.36 -17.65 3.65
C ALA A 382 24.83 -17.63 3.53
N GLU A 383 24.17 -18.30 4.47
CA GLU A 383 22.72 -18.22 4.61
C GLU A 383 22.32 -16.79 4.97
N PHE A 384 21.25 -16.31 4.36
CA PHE A 384 20.76 -14.96 4.61
C PHE A 384 19.57 -15.00 5.59
N THR A 385 19.89 -14.82 6.86
CA THR A 385 18.95 -14.84 7.99
C THR A 385 18.75 -13.44 8.58
N MET A 386 17.85 -13.32 9.56
CA MET A 386 17.68 -12.07 10.30
C MET A 386 18.97 -11.65 11.04
N ASP A 387 19.67 -12.61 11.65
CA ASP A 387 20.97 -12.35 12.28
C ASP A 387 22.00 -11.84 11.28
N ALA A 388 22.04 -12.40 10.07
CA ALA A 388 22.94 -11.94 9.01
C ALA A 388 22.63 -10.50 8.58
N LEU A 389 21.34 -10.13 8.51
CA LEU A 389 20.89 -8.77 8.23
C LEU A 389 21.34 -7.80 9.32
N VAL A 390 21.08 -8.14 10.58
CA VAL A 390 21.43 -7.33 11.75
C VAL A 390 22.94 -7.16 11.88
N ASN A 391 23.71 -8.25 11.74
CA ASN A 391 25.16 -8.22 11.82
C ASN A 391 25.75 -7.36 10.72
N ALA A 392 25.24 -7.44 9.49
CA ALA A 392 25.72 -6.59 8.40
C ALA A 392 25.50 -5.10 8.67
N ILE A 393 24.39 -4.72 9.32
CA ILE A 393 24.12 -3.33 9.71
C ILE A 393 25.04 -2.91 10.87
N SER A 394 25.12 -3.74 11.92
CA SER A 394 25.89 -3.47 13.14
C SER A 394 27.39 -3.39 12.87
N GLU A 395 27.91 -4.19 11.95
CA GLU A 395 29.32 -4.16 11.52
C GLU A 395 29.59 -3.15 10.39
N ARG A 396 28.60 -2.31 10.05
CA ARG A 396 28.70 -1.31 8.96
C ARG A 396 29.11 -1.90 7.61
N LYS A 397 28.73 -3.16 7.36
CA LYS A 397 28.81 -3.85 6.06
C LYS A 397 27.56 -3.55 5.22
N SER A 398 27.17 -2.28 5.19
CA SER A 398 25.93 -1.82 4.56
C SER A 398 26.13 -0.46 3.88
N VAL A 399 25.32 -0.21 2.84
CA VAL A 399 25.26 1.09 2.14
C VAL A 399 23.80 1.50 2.01
N GLY A 400 23.49 2.72 2.43
CA GLY A 400 22.21 3.37 2.17
C GLY A 400 22.22 3.96 0.76
N VAL A 401 21.26 3.56 -0.07
CA VAL A 401 21.04 4.08 -1.42
C VAL A 401 19.81 4.96 -1.40
N LEU A 402 20.03 6.27 -1.54
CA LEU A 402 19.03 7.33 -1.51
C LEU A 402 18.53 7.64 -2.93
N PRO A 403 17.47 8.47 -3.10
CA PRO A 403 16.98 8.86 -4.40
C PRO A 403 18.09 9.38 -5.31
N GLU A 404 17.95 9.17 -6.62
CA GLU A 404 18.93 9.60 -7.63
C GLU A 404 20.31 8.90 -7.50
N GLY A 405 20.37 7.77 -6.80
CA GLY A 405 21.59 6.96 -6.67
C GLY A 405 22.64 7.54 -5.72
N LYS A 406 22.27 8.50 -4.87
CA LYS A 406 23.13 9.02 -3.81
C LYS A 406 23.41 7.91 -2.79
N MET A 407 24.63 7.81 -2.27
CA MET A 407 25.04 6.72 -1.39
C MET A 407 25.74 7.22 -0.13
N VAL A 408 25.45 6.59 1.00
CA VAL A 408 26.06 6.82 2.32
C VAL A 408 26.52 5.49 2.93
N GLY A 409 27.64 5.51 3.66
CA GLY A 409 28.21 4.34 4.34
C GLY A 409 29.72 4.23 4.19
N ALA A 410 30.29 3.19 4.80
CA ALA A 410 31.73 2.99 4.85
C ALA A 410 32.37 2.96 3.46
N ALA A 411 33.49 3.67 3.31
CA ALA A 411 34.09 3.97 2.01
C ALA A 411 34.39 2.74 1.15
N ILE A 412 34.84 1.63 1.74
CA ILE A 412 35.17 0.40 0.99
C ILE A 412 33.95 -0.19 0.28
N TYR A 413 32.80 -0.22 0.94
CA TYR A 413 31.54 -0.75 0.42
C TYR A 413 30.85 0.27 -0.50
N ARG A 414 30.75 1.52 -0.05
CA ARG A 414 30.14 2.62 -0.79
C ARG A 414 30.85 2.88 -2.12
N ASN A 415 32.17 3.01 -2.11
CA ASN A 415 32.93 3.29 -3.34
C ASN A 415 32.85 2.11 -4.32
N THR A 416 32.73 0.88 -3.83
CA THR A 416 32.49 -0.31 -4.67
C THR A 416 31.16 -0.17 -5.42
N LEU A 417 30.06 0.14 -4.73
CA LEU A 417 28.76 0.34 -5.40
C LEU A 417 28.74 1.54 -6.34
N GLN A 418 29.40 2.63 -5.98
CA GLN A 418 29.53 3.80 -6.85
C GLN A 418 30.26 3.46 -8.15
N LEU A 419 31.37 2.70 -8.08
CA LEU A 419 32.08 2.23 -9.26
C LEU A 419 31.21 1.30 -10.12
N LEU A 420 30.48 0.38 -9.49
CA LEU A 420 29.58 -0.53 -10.18
C LEU A 420 28.40 0.19 -10.83
N LEU A 421 27.88 1.28 -10.24
CA LEU A 421 26.81 2.09 -10.81
C LEU A 421 27.29 2.92 -12.02
N LEU A 422 28.55 3.37 -12.02
CA LEU A 422 29.14 4.06 -13.18
C LEU A 422 29.21 3.16 -14.42
N ASP A 423 29.53 1.88 -14.24
CA ASP A 423 29.53 0.89 -15.33
C ASP A 423 28.13 0.32 -15.61
N ARG A 424 27.29 0.21 -14.55
CA ARG A 424 25.94 -0.38 -14.43
C ARG A 424 25.75 -1.82 -14.89
N VAL A 425 26.44 -2.29 -15.92
CA VAL A 425 26.15 -3.56 -16.61
C VAL A 425 26.30 -4.72 -15.64
N TYR A 426 27.33 -4.69 -14.80
CA TYR A 426 27.49 -5.68 -13.74
C TYR A 426 26.25 -5.79 -12.84
N LEU A 427 25.69 -4.66 -12.39
CA LEU A 427 24.53 -4.63 -11.50
C LEU A 427 23.25 -5.09 -12.18
N GLU A 428 23.07 -4.74 -13.46
CA GLU A 428 21.94 -5.22 -14.28
C GLU A 428 21.96 -6.75 -14.41
N GLU A 429 23.13 -7.33 -14.64
CA GLU A 429 23.31 -8.78 -14.73
C GLU A 429 23.17 -9.47 -13.37
N TYR A 430 23.65 -8.83 -12.31
CA TYR A 430 23.65 -9.35 -10.93
C TYR A 430 22.23 -9.39 -10.34
N TYR A 431 21.48 -8.30 -10.46
CA TYR A 431 20.09 -8.23 -9.98
C TYR A 431 19.06 -8.75 -10.98
N GLY A 432 19.51 -9.24 -12.15
CA GLY A 432 18.64 -9.72 -13.22
C GLY A 432 17.67 -8.65 -13.71
N ASP A 433 18.12 -7.39 -13.82
CA ASP A 433 17.27 -6.25 -14.24
C ASP A 433 16.85 -6.34 -15.71
N ARG A 434 17.62 -7.11 -16.49
CA ARG A 434 17.35 -7.35 -17.90
C ARG A 434 16.19 -8.32 -18.15
N ILE A 435 15.68 -8.95 -17.09
CA ILE A 435 14.41 -9.70 -17.12
C ILE A 435 13.42 -9.03 -16.16
N GLY A 436 12.32 -8.53 -16.72
CA GLY A 436 11.16 -8.11 -15.95
C GLY A 436 10.27 -9.30 -15.63
N LEU A 437 9.82 -9.43 -14.39
CA LEU A 437 8.89 -10.46 -13.94
C LEU A 437 7.82 -9.80 -13.04
N LYS A 438 6.60 -9.68 -13.54
CA LYS A 438 5.47 -9.07 -12.82
C LYS A 438 4.29 -10.02 -12.75
N ALA A 439 3.62 -10.05 -11.61
CA ALA A 439 2.50 -10.93 -11.37
C ALA A 439 1.31 -10.21 -10.71
N GLU A 440 0.11 -10.58 -11.10
CA GLU A 440 -1.14 -10.10 -10.52
C GLU A 440 -2.22 -11.17 -10.59
N THR A 441 -3.25 -11.07 -9.73
CA THR A 441 -4.43 -11.94 -9.79
C THR A 441 -5.68 -11.17 -10.20
N GLN A 442 -6.50 -11.78 -11.06
CA GLN A 442 -7.82 -11.27 -11.43
C GLN A 442 -8.84 -12.41 -11.45
N GLY A 443 -9.83 -12.37 -10.56
CA GLY A 443 -10.77 -13.48 -10.41
C GLY A 443 -10.04 -14.77 -10.02
N SER A 444 -10.27 -15.86 -10.77
CA SER A 444 -9.53 -17.13 -10.63
C SER A 444 -8.30 -17.23 -11.54
N GLU A 445 -7.84 -16.13 -12.14
CA GLU A 445 -6.66 -16.11 -13.01
C GLU A 445 -5.44 -15.49 -12.31
N LEU A 446 -4.30 -16.14 -12.44
CA LEU A 446 -2.97 -15.58 -12.21
C LEU A 446 -2.42 -15.11 -13.56
N LYS A 447 -2.06 -13.83 -13.65
CA LYS A 447 -1.43 -13.24 -14.82
C LYS A 447 0.03 -12.93 -14.52
N LEU A 448 0.87 -13.21 -15.50
CA LEU A 448 2.30 -12.96 -15.45
C LEU A 448 2.73 -12.21 -16.70
N SER A 449 3.47 -11.13 -16.54
CA SER A 449 4.20 -10.44 -17.60
C SER A 449 5.70 -10.72 -17.43
N LEU A 450 6.32 -11.25 -18.49
CA LEU A 450 7.77 -11.40 -18.61
C LEU A 450 8.29 -10.44 -19.67
N ALA A 451 9.29 -9.64 -19.33
CA ALA A 451 9.97 -8.78 -20.29
C ALA A 451 11.43 -9.20 -20.44
N ASN A 452 11.90 -9.35 -21.67
CA ASN A 452 13.30 -9.52 -22.01
C ASN A 452 13.86 -8.21 -22.55
N HIS A 453 14.76 -7.60 -21.79
CA HIS A 453 15.46 -6.40 -22.21
C HIS A 453 16.80 -6.70 -22.90
N TYR A 454 17.28 -7.95 -22.95
CA TYR A 454 18.49 -8.26 -23.70
C TYR A 454 18.34 -8.01 -25.22
N ALA A 455 19.46 -7.70 -25.88
CA ALA A 455 19.57 -7.66 -27.35
C ALA A 455 19.56 -9.04 -28.02
N HIS A 456 19.45 -10.11 -27.25
CA HIS A 456 19.38 -11.49 -27.73
C HIS A 456 18.20 -12.23 -27.08
N PRO A 457 17.71 -13.32 -27.70
CA PRO A 457 16.63 -14.11 -27.13
C PRO A 457 17.07 -14.84 -25.85
N VAL A 458 16.17 -14.92 -24.87
CA VAL A 458 16.35 -15.67 -23.62
C VAL A 458 15.33 -16.80 -23.57
N SER A 459 15.76 -18.00 -23.19
CA SER A 459 14.85 -19.14 -22.97
C SER A 459 15.11 -19.76 -21.60
N GLY A 460 14.04 -20.09 -20.90
CA GLY A 460 14.11 -20.51 -19.51
C GLY A 460 12.90 -21.31 -19.04
N LYS A 461 12.93 -21.68 -17.77
CA LYS A 461 11.87 -22.42 -17.08
C LYS A 461 11.17 -21.48 -16.12
N LEU A 462 9.86 -21.33 -16.28
CA LEU A 462 8.98 -20.66 -15.33
C LEU A 462 8.37 -21.70 -14.41
N SER A 463 8.39 -21.46 -13.10
CA SER A 463 7.72 -22.27 -12.08
C SER A 463 6.80 -21.44 -11.19
N VAL A 464 5.69 -22.03 -10.77
CA VAL A 464 4.69 -21.43 -9.87
C VAL A 464 4.66 -22.22 -8.57
N VAL A 465 4.91 -21.53 -7.46
CA VAL A 465 4.77 -22.04 -6.10
C VAL A 465 3.42 -21.59 -5.56
N LEU A 466 2.61 -22.56 -5.13
CA LEU A 466 1.26 -22.33 -4.65
C LEU A 466 1.12 -22.84 -3.22
N PRO A 467 0.32 -22.17 -2.38
CA PRO A 467 -0.02 -22.62 -1.05
C PRO A 467 -0.94 -23.82 -1.16
N ARG A 468 -1.13 -24.55 -0.06
CA ARG A 468 -1.84 -25.85 -0.05
C ARG A 468 -3.29 -25.77 -0.55
N HIS A 469 -3.88 -24.58 -0.53
CA HIS A 469 -5.29 -24.35 -0.86
C HIS A 469 -5.53 -23.90 -2.30
N LEU A 470 -4.46 -23.75 -3.11
CA LEU A 470 -4.53 -23.42 -4.52
C LEU A 470 -3.90 -24.51 -5.39
N GLU A 471 -4.53 -24.80 -6.53
CA GLU A 471 -4.08 -25.84 -7.46
C GLU A 471 -3.93 -25.31 -8.88
N LEU A 472 -2.93 -25.84 -9.59
CA LEU A 472 -2.66 -25.57 -11.00
C LEU A 472 -2.18 -26.88 -11.66
N ALA A 473 -2.63 -27.13 -12.89
CA ALA A 473 -2.30 -28.36 -13.63
C ALA A 473 -0.81 -28.46 -13.97
N ASP A 474 -0.28 -27.44 -14.63
CA ASP A 474 1.15 -27.33 -14.97
C ASP A 474 1.78 -26.21 -14.14
N LYS A 475 2.52 -26.59 -13.10
CA LYS A 475 3.25 -25.64 -12.25
C LYS A 475 4.55 -25.18 -12.89
N GLU A 476 4.96 -25.80 -14.00
CA GLU A 476 6.22 -25.50 -14.68
C GLU A 476 6.04 -25.47 -16.19
N ILE A 477 6.52 -24.42 -16.84
CA ILE A 477 6.47 -24.28 -18.29
C ILE A 477 7.78 -23.72 -18.85
N LYS A 478 8.13 -24.12 -20.07
CA LYS A 478 9.25 -23.51 -20.80
C LYS A 478 8.79 -22.23 -21.48
N VAL A 479 9.55 -21.16 -21.34
CA VAL A 479 9.28 -19.86 -21.94
C VAL A 479 10.47 -19.43 -22.78
N SER A 480 10.21 -18.95 -23.99
CA SER A 480 11.20 -18.30 -24.85
C SER A 480 10.75 -16.87 -25.11
N LEU A 481 11.67 -15.93 -24.94
CA LEU A 481 11.47 -14.49 -25.08
C LEU A 481 12.45 -13.98 -26.14
N PRO A 482 11.98 -13.50 -27.30
CA PRO A 482 12.83 -12.79 -28.25
C PRO A 482 13.57 -11.58 -27.63
N ALA A 483 14.59 -11.09 -28.29
CA ALA A 483 15.27 -9.85 -27.88
C ALA A 483 14.27 -8.69 -27.76
N PHE A 484 14.40 -7.86 -26.72
CA PHE A 484 13.57 -6.68 -26.48
C PHE A 484 12.05 -6.94 -26.54
N SER A 485 11.59 -8.07 -26.02
CA SER A 485 10.19 -8.49 -26.12
C SER A 485 9.51 -8.59 -24.76
N GLU A 486 8.17 -8.61 -24.78
CA GLU A 486 7.34 -8.90 -23.61
C GLU A 486 6.39 -10.05 -23.94
N LYS A 487 6.07 -10.87 -22.94
CA LYS A 487 5.15 -11.99 -23.06
C LYS A 487 4.27 -12.11 -21.84
N ASP A 488 2.96 -12.07 -22.08
CA ASP A 488 1.96 -12.35 -21.05
C ASP A 488 1.60 -13.85 -21.03
N ILE A 489 1.48 -14.38 -19.81
CA ILE A 489 1.08 -15.76 -19.54
C ILE A 489 -0.03 -15.73 -18.52
N LYS A 490 -1.06 -16.55 -18.74
CA LYS A 490 -2.21 -16.66 -17.85
C LYS A 490 -2.38 -18.09 -17.37
N PHE A 491 -2.59 -18.25 -16.08
CA PHE A 491 -2.89 -19.52 -15.43
C PHE A 491 -4.26 -19.42 -14.77
N ARG A 492 -5.09 -20.45 -14.97
CA ARG A 492 -6.36 -20.53 -14.27
C ARG A 492 -6.20 -21.41 -13.03
N LEU A 493 -6.39 -20.81 -11.86
CA LEU A 493 -6.25 -21.48 -10.58
C LEU A 493 -7.54 -22.21 -10.22
N LYS A 494 -7.39 -23.37 -9.57
CA LYS A 494 -8.46 -24.02 -8.82
C LYS A 494 -8.32 -23.63 -7.36
N ILE A 495 -9.43 -23.14 -6.81
CA ILE A 495 -9.51 -22.57 -5.46
C ILE A 495 -10.26 -23.57 -4.57
N ASN A 496 -9.63 -23.99 -3.48
CA ASN A 496 -10.25 -24.85 -2.48
C ASN A 496 -10.93 -24.01 -1.38
N LYS A 497 -11.82 -24.64 -0.59
CA LYS A 497 -12.63 -23.92 0.40
C LYS A 497 -11.78 -23.28 1.51
N GLU A 498 -10.65 -23.89 1.84
CA GLU A 498 -9.70 -23.41 2.85
C GLU A 498 -8.97 -22.13 2.41
N ALA A 499 -9.00 -21.77 1.12
CA ALA A 499 -8.45 -20.50 0.65
C ALA A 499 -9.36 -19.30 1.01
N MET A 500 -10.62 -19.54 1.38
CA MET A 500 -11.62 -18.50 1.58
C MET A 500 -11.46 -17.81 2.93
N GLY A 501 -11.45 -16.48 2.93
CA GLY A 501 -11.19 -15.66 4.13
C GLY A 501 -9.73 -15.20 4.22
N GLU A 502 -8.84 -15.79 3.42
CA GLU A 502 -7.39 -15.63 3.55
C GLU A 502 -6.74 -14.85 2.40
N ALA A 503 -5.57 -14.28 2.68
CA ALA A 503 -4.61 -13.85 1.66
C ALA A 503 -3.73 -15.04 1.29
N ASN A 504 -3.91 -15.59 0.09
CA ASN A 504 -3.16 -16.77 -0.35
C ASN A 504 -1.92 -16.32 -1.15
N PRO A 505 -0.69 -16.43 -0.62
CA PRO A 505 0.52 -15.97 -1.31
C PRO A 505 0.81 -16.86 -2.53
N ILE A 506 1.39 -16.33 -3.61
CA ILE A 506 1.77 -17.08 -4.82
C ILE A 506 3.19 -16.68 -5.20
N GLY A 507 4.10 -17.65 -5.25
CA GLY A 507 5.49 -17.46 -5.66
C GLY A 507 5.70 -17.81 -7.13
N LEU A 508 6.57 -17.07 -7.80
CA LEU A 508 6.93 -17.28 -9.21
C LEU A 508 8.44 -17.23 -9.36
N ASN A 509 9.02 -18.19 -10.07
CA ASN A 509 10.45 -18.22 -10.37
C ASN A 509 10.65 -18.43 -11.88
N PHE A 510 11.44 -17.56 -12.49
CA PHE A 510 11.93 -17.74 -13.85
C PHE A 510 13.44 -17.99 -13.83
N GLU A 511 13.85 -19.15 -14.34
CA GLU A 511 15.24 -19.59 -14.39
C GLU A 511 15.76 -19.60 -15.83
N TRP A 512 16.87 -18.93 -16.10
CA TRP A 512 17.53 -18.88 -17.41
C TRP A 512 19.04 -18.83 -17.22
N ASP A 513 19.81 -19.54 -18.04
CA ASP A 513 21.28 -19.49 -18.07
C ASP A 513 21.96 -19.58 -16.67
N GLY A 514 21.41 -20.41 -15.78
CA GLY A 514 21.90 -20.58 -14.41
C GLY A 514 21.55 -19.43 -13.44
N LYS A 515 20.79 -18.44 -13.90
CA LYS A 515 20.23 -17.33 -13.12
C LYS A 515 18.76 -17.60 -12.78
N ARG A 516 18.27 -16.89 -11.76
CA ARG A 516 16.88 -16.94 -11.32
C ARG A 516 16.37 -15.54 -11.00
N LYS A 517 15.15 -15.23 -11.44
CA LYS A 517 14.36 -14.07 -11.00
C LYS A 517 13.10 -14.60 -10.34
N SER A 518 12.77 -14.05 -9.19
CA SER A 518 11.59 -14.44 -8.43
C SER A 518 10.69 -13.22 -8.21
N THR A 519 9.40 -13.47 -8.07
CA THR A 519 8.43 -12.46 -7.62
C THR A 519 7.32 -13.15 -6.83
N VAL A 520 6.53 -12.36 -6.12
CA VAL A 520 5.39 -12.81 -5.33
C VAL A 520 4.17 -11.98 -5.71
N THR A 521 3.00 -12.60 -5.68
CA THR A 521 1.70 -11.93 -5.68
C THR A 521 0.77 -12.67 -4.71
N MET A 522 -0.51 -12.33 -4.70
CA MET A 522 -1.48 -13.01 -3.84
C MET A 522 -2.83 -13.21 -4.53
N MET A 523 -3.54 -14.24 -4.10
CA MET A 523 -4.97 -14.41 -4.32
C MET A 523 -5.73 -14.11 -3.02
N LYS A 524 -6.16 -12.86 -2.84
CA LYS A 524 -7.00 -12.47 -1.70
C LYS A 524 -8.45 -12.91 -1.93
N MET A 525 -8.93 -13.84 -1.12
CA MET A 525 -10.27 -14.42 -1.19
C MET A 525 -11.10 -13.99 0.02
N PRO A 526 -12.30 -13.43 -0.16
CA PRO A 526 -13.18 -13.15 0.98
C PRO A 526 -13.75 -14.47 1.54
N PRO A 527 -14.36 -14.46 2.73
CA PRO A 527 -15.17 -15.57 3.18
C PRO A 527 -16.25 -15.91 2.14
N ALA A 528 -16.53 -17.20 1.95
CA ALA A 528 -17.52 -17.63 0.95
C ALA A 528 -18.97 -17.36 1.39
N VAL A 529 -19.21 -17.33 2.70
CA VAL A 529 -20.51 -17.03 3.30
C VAL A 529 -20.29 -15.90 4.29
N MET A 530 -21.03 -14.80 4.11
CA MET A 530 -20.99 -13.63 4.98
C MET A 530 -22.39 -13.39 5.57
N VAL A 531 -22.45 -13.17 6.87
CA VAL A 531 -23.66 -12.89 7.66
C VAL A 531 -23.31 -11.86 8.74
N HIS A 532 -24.31 -11.24 9.37
CA HIS A 532 -24.07 -10.51 10.62
C HIS A 532 -23.65 -11.51 11.69
N GLN A 533 -22.44 -11.44 12.25
CA GLN A 533 -22.03 -12.37 13.30
C GLN A 533 -22.77 -12.15 14.63
N LEU A 534 -23.25 -10.94 14.87
CA LEU A 534 -24.13 -10.57 15.99
C LEU A 534 -25.39 -9.92 15.42
N LEU A 535 -26.57 -10.39 15.82
CA LEU A 535 -27.83 -9.90 15.26
C LEU A 535 -28.92 -9.78 16.33
N TYR A 536 -29.76 -8.75 16.22
CA TYR A 536 -30.99 -8.60 16.99
C TYR A 536 -32.20 -8.44 16.07
N GLY A 537 -33.34 -8.97 16.51
CA GLY A 537 -34.62 -8.88 15.80
C GLY A 537 -35.82 -8.96 16.74
N GLN A 538 -37.03 -8.84 16.19
CA GLN A 538 -38.29 -9.02 16.91
C GLN A 538 -39.09 -10.18 16.31
N SER A 539 -39.72 -10.98 17.17
CA SER A 539 -40.69 -12.02 16.79
C SER A 539 -41.96 -11.37 16.20
N PRO A 540 -42.67 -11.98 15.24
CA PRO A 540 -42.54 -13.38 14.80
C PRO A 540 -41.52 -13.65 13.69
N VAL A 541 -40.99 -12.63 13.01
CA VAL A 541 -40.13 -12.80 11.84
C VAL A 541 -38.87 -11.95 11.95
N VAL A 542 -37.71 -12.58 11.87
CA VAL A 542 -36.41 -11.89 11.75
C VAL A 542 -35.90 -12.00 10.31
N LYS A 543 -35.60 -10.85 9.69
CA LYS A 543 -34.94 -10.79 8.37
C LYS A 543 -33.46 -11.13 8.52
N TYR A 544 -33.00 -12.14 7.79
CA TYR A 544 -31.64 -12.66 7.89
C TYR A 544 -30.97 -12.69 6.51
N PRO A 545 -30.10 -11.70 6.20
CA PRO A 545 -29.36 -11.66 4.95
C PRO A 545 -28.15 -12.61 4.99
N VAL A 546 -27.88 -13.26 3.87
CA VAL A 546 -26.72 -14.13 3.65
C VAL A 546 -26.08 -13.73 2.33
N SER A 547 -24.82 -13.31 2.34
CA SER A 547 -24.07 -13.07 1.10
C SER A 547 -23.18 -14.27 0.80
N VAL A 548 -23.26 -14.78 -0.43
CA VAL A 548 -22.56 -15.98 -0.87
C VAL A 548 -21.68 -15.68 -2.08
N ARG A 549 -20.40 -16.07 -2.00
CA ARG A 549 -19.44 -16.02 -3.10
C ARG A 549 -19.22 -17.40 -3.69
N ASN A 550 -19.36 -17.51 -5.00
CA ASN A 550 -19.11 -18.76 -5.71
C ASN A 550 -17.64 -18.86 -6.14
N PHE A 551 -16.81 -19.52 -5.33
CA PHE A 551 -15.43 -19.87 -5.68
C PHE A 551 -15.32 -21.19 -6.46
N SER A 552 -16.43 -21.92 -6.62
CA SER A 552 -16.49 -23.21 -7.30
C SER A 552 -16.74 -23.06 -8.81
N ARG A 553 -16.78 -24.19 -9.53
CA ARG A 553 -17.21 -24.24 -10.95
C ARG A 553 -18.70 -24.54 -11.12
N GLN A 554 -19.43 -24.77 -10.03
CA GLN A 554 -20.87 -25.03 -10.08
C GLN A 554 -21.61 -23.74 -10.45
N SER A 555 -22.64 -23.82 -11.28
CA SER A 555 -23.51 -22.67 -11.61
C SER A 555 -24.75 -22.58 -10.70
N SER A 556 -24.96 -23.60 -9.86
CA SER A 556 -26.08 -23.72 -8.95
C SER A 556 -25.68 -24.56 -7.74
N PHE A 557 -26.04 -24.14 -6.53
CA PHE A 557 -25.73 -24.85 -5.28
C PHE A 557 -26.73 -24.47 -4.16
N PRO A 558 -26.96 -25.33 -3.15
CA PRO A 558 -27.84 -25.02 -2.04
C PRO A 558 -27.18 -24.04 -1.05
N VAL A 559 -27.98 -23.13 -0.52
CA VAL A 559 -27.67 -22.29 0.63
C VAL A 559 -28.66 -22.61 1.72
N LYS A 560 -28.15 -23.13 2.84
CA LYS A 560 -28.96 -23.64 3.94
C LYS A 560 -28.77 -22.78 5.18
N VAL A 561 -29.88 -22.40 5.81
CA VAL A 561 -29.92 -21.68 7.09
C VAL A 561 -30.62 -22.53 8.13
N GLN A 562 -29.99 -22.71 9.28
CA GLN A 562 -30.52 -23.45 10.42
C GLN A 562 -30.43 -22.63 11.69
N VAL A 563 -31.44 -22.70 12.55
CA VAL A 563 -31.50 -21.99 13.83
C VAL A 563 -31.54 -22.99 14.98
N TYR A 564 -30.72 -22.75 15.99
CA TYR A 564 -30.57 -23.54 17.20
C TYR A 564 -30.84 -22.65 18.41
N LYS A 565 -31.52 -23.16 19.44
CA LYS A 565 -31.60 -22.46 20.73
C LYS A 565 -30.25 -22.55 21.45
N MET A 566 -29.79 -21.45 22.05
CA MET A 566 -28.51 -21.43 22.79
C MET A 566 -28.47 -22.47 23.93
N ASN A 567 -29.60 -22.70 24.60
CA ASN A 567 -29.72 -23.70 25.67
C ASN A 567 -30.02 -25.14 25.18
N GLN A 568 -30.19 -25.34 23.87
CA GLN A 568 -30.44 -26.66 23.25
C GLN A 568 -29.69 -26.76 21.91
N PRO A 569 -28.35 -26.67 21.91
CA PRO A 569 -27.55 -26.46 20.69
C PRO A 569 -27.59 -27.62 19.69
N GLY A 570 -28.05 -28.81 20.10
CA GLY A 570 -28.19 -30.00 19.23
C GLY A 570 -29.52 -30.12 18.49
N LYS A 571 -30.50 -29.25 18.74
CA LYS A 571 -31.83 -29.31 18.10
C LYS A 571 -32.05 -28.12 17.18
N VAL A 572 -32.21 -28.41 15.89
CA VAL A 572 -32.67 -27.43 14.89
C VAL A 572 -34.14 -27.12 15.17
N ILE A 573 -34.47 -25.83 15.32
CA ILE A 573 -35.84 -25.36 15.55
C ILE A 573 -36.45 -24.63 14.34
N PHE A 574 -35.60 -24.23 13.39
CA PHE A 574 -35.98 -23.67 12.10
C PHE A 574 -34.93 -24.06 11.09
N GLU A 575 -35.36 -24.41 9.87
CA GLU A 575 -34.50 -24.75 8.76
C GLU A 575 -35.12 -24.24 7.46
N LYS A 576 -34.29 -23.61 6.62
CA LYS A 576 -34.69 -23.22 5.27
C LYS A 576 -33.52 -23.35 4.33
N GLU A 577 -33.80 -23.88 3.14
CA GLU A 577 -32.83 -24.01 2.06
C GLU A 577 -33.32 -23.25 0.83
N GLN A 578 -32.40 -22.56 0.16
CA GLN A 578 -32.65 -21.90 -1.13
C GLN A 578 -31.58 -22.34 -2.13
N ILE A 579 -31.99 -22.60 -3.37
CA ILE A 579 -31.04 -22.89 -4.46
C ILE A 579 -30.52 -21.58 -5.02
N CYS A 580 -29.22 -21.33 -4.87
CA CYS A 580 -28.53 -20.17 -5.41
C CYS A 580 -28.02 -20.48 -6.81
N LYS A 581 -28.45 -19.70 -7.82
CA LYS A 581 -27.91 -19.74 -9.18
C LYS A 581 -26.96 -18.58 -9.37
N LEU A 582 -25.67 -18.87 -9.45
CA LEU A 582 -24.62 -17.86 -9.45
C LEU A 582 -23.45 -18.31 -10.32
N ALA A 583 -22.97 -17.40 -11.18
CA ALA A 583 -21.79 -17.67 -12.01
C ALA A 583 -20.54 -17.89 -11.12
N PRO A 584 -19.55 -18.66 -11.59
CA PRO A 584 -18.24 -18.72 -10.94
C PRO A 584 -17.61 -17.33 -10.78
N ASP A 585 -16.84 -17.14 -9.72
CA ASP A 585 -16.10 -15.92 -9.36
C ASP A 585 -16.96 -14.68 -9.02
N THR A 586 -18.29 -14.81 -8.99
CA THR A 586 -19.24 -13.75 -8.56
C THR A 586 -19.83 -14.01 -7.17
N TYR A 587 -20.63 -13.08 -6.67
CA TYR A 587 -21.34 -13.17 -5.38
C TYR A 587 -22.75 -12.59 -5.48
N THR A 588 -23.63 -12.97 -4.56
CA THR A 588 -25.00 -12.43 -4.44
C THR A 588 -25.48 -12.52 -2.99
N GLU A 589 -26.50 -11.73 -2.67
CA GLU A 589 -27.23 -11.82 -1.41
C GLU A 589 -28.48 -12.70 -1.57
N LEU A 590 -28.83 -13.40 -0.50
CA LEU A 590 -30.07 -14.15 -0.31
C LEU A 590 -30.70 -13.71 1.01
N PHE A 591 -32.02 -13.65 1.06
CA PHE A 591 -32.75 -13.22 2.25
C PHE A 591 -33.62 -14.35 2.79
N PHE A 592 -33.54 -14.57 4.10
CA PHE A 592 -34.31 -15.57 4.82
C PHE A 592 -35.18 -14.91 5.87
N ASP A 593 -36.44 -15.31 5.91
CA ASP A 593 -37.40 -14.91 6.94
C ASP A 593 -37.41 -16.01 8.00
N LEU A 594 -36.83 -15.72 9.17
CA LEU A 594 -36.75 -16.66 10.28
C LEU A 594 -38.00 -16.52 11.15
N GLU A 595 -38.91 -17.48 11.03
CA GLU A 595 -40.15 -17.54 11.81
C GLU A 595 -39.87 -18.22 13.15
N ILE A 596 -39.40 -17.44 14.13
CA ILE A 596 -38.98 -17.95 15.45
C ILE A 596 -39.51 -17.05 16.58
N PRO A 597 -39.85 -17.63 17.75
CA PRO A 597 -40.33 -16.86 18.89
C PRO A 597 -39.18 -16.06 19.54
N ALA A 598 -39.53 -15.15 20.46
CA ALA A 598 -38.54 -14.45 21.28
C ALA A 598 -37.64 -15.44 22.05
N GLY A 599 -36.34 -15.15 22.12
CA GLY A 599 -35.33 -16.00 22.76
C GLY A 599 -33.90 -15.76 22.26
N SER A 600 -32.99 -16.61 22.70
CA SER A 600 -31.56 -16.57 22.36
C SER A 600 -31.18 -17.75 21.47
N TYR A 601 -30.57 -17.45 20.33
CA TYR A 601 -30.31 -18.42 19.27
C TYR A 601 -28.90 -18.33 18.71
N ARG A 602 -28.47 -19.43 18.09
CA ARG A 602 -27.36 -19.49 17.15
C ARG A 602 -27.93 -19.84 15.78
N VAL A 603 -27.54 -19.09 14.75
CA VAL A 603 -27.91 -19.34 13.36
C VAL A 603 -26.67 -19.78 12.60
N THR A 604 -26.79 -20.83 11.78
CA THR A 604 -25.72 -21.27 10.89
C THR A 604 -26.18 -21.10 9.45
N ALA A 605 -25.40 -20.40 8.63
CA ALA A 605 -25.57 -20.34 7.18
C ALA A 605 -24.48 -21.16 6.50
N SER A 606 -24.82 -22.06 5.60
CA SER A 606 -23.85 -22.89 4.89
C SER A 606 -24.07 -22.89 3.38
N ALA A 607 -22.97 -22.77 2.63
CA ALA A 607 -22.94 -22.89 1.17
C ALA A 607 -21.56 -23.42 0.74
N LEU A 608 -21.52 -24.22 -0.32
CA LEU A 608 -20.26 -24.71 -0.92
C LEU A 608 -19.28 -25.38 0.08
N GLY A 609 -19.81 -26.03 1.12
CA GLY A 609 -19.01 -26.69 2.15
C GLY A 609 -18.36 -25.78 3.20
N ILE A 610 -18.74 -24.48 3.21
CA ILE A 610 -18.35 -23.48 4.21
C ILE A 610 -19.57 -23.11 5.06
N LEU A 611 -19.32 -22.80 6.32
CA LEU A 611 -20.33 -22.40 7.30
C LEU A 611 -19.93 -21.06 7.93
N ALA A 612 -20.91 -20.19 8.14
CA ALA A 612 -20.80 -18.97 8.93
C ALA A 612 -21.84 -18.99 10.06
N GLU A 613 -21.49 -18.44 11.22
CA GLU A 613 -22.34 -18.42 12.41
C GLU A 613 -22.80 -17.00 12.75
N THR A 614 -24.00 -16.90 13.30
CA THR A 614 -24.56 -15.69 13.91
C THR A 614 -25.07 -16.00 15.30
N GLN A 615 -24.67 -15.20 16.28
CA GLN A 615 -25.37 -15.10 17.56
C GLN A 615 -26.58 -14.17 17.39
N LEU A 616 -27.78 -14.70 17.61
CA LEU A 616 -29.05 -14.01 17.36
C LEU A 616 -29.88 -13.84 18.65
N GLY A 617 -30.18 -12.61 19.01
CA GLY A 617 -31.21 -12.28 20.00
C GLY A 617 -32.55 -11.94 19.35
N VAL A 618 -33.65 -12.46 19.89
CA VAL A 618 -35.00 -12.13 19.41
C VAL A 618 -35.87 -11.61 20.55
N GLY A 619 -36.26 -10.34 20.46
CA GLY A 619 -37.18 -9.70 21.38
C GLY A 619 -38.66 -9.90 21.04
N LYS A 620 -39.54 -9.48 21.94
CA LYS A 620 -40.97 -9.31 21.66
C LYS A 620 -41.22 -7.93 21.04
N GLU A 621 -42.30 -7.80 20.27
CA GLU A 621 -42.81 -6.49 19.85
C GLU A 621 -43.45 -5.79 21.04
N ASP A 622 -42.84 -4.68 21.48
CA ASP A 622 -43.29 -3.93 22.65
C ASP A 622 -42.77 -2.48 22.61
N GLY A 623 -43.45 -1.59 23.34
CA GLY A 623 -43.21 -0.14 23.34
C GLY A 623 -43.73 0.57 22.08
N LYS A 624 -43.60 1.90 22.06
CA LYS A 624 -44.11 2.78 20.99
C LYS A 624 -43.14 3.94 20.72
N PRO A 625 -41.99 3.68 20.09
CA PRO A 625 -41.10 4.76 19.70
C PRO A 625 -41.72 5.57 18.56
N ILE A 626 -41.30 6.83 18.45
CA ILE A 626 -41.69 7.74 17.38
C ILE A 626 -40.46 8.17 16.57
N LEU A 627 -40.67 8.40 15.28
CA LEU A 627 -39.70 9.02 14.39
C LEU A 627 -40.24 10.38 13.93
N SER A 628 -39.48 11.45 14.14
CA SER A 628 -39.81 12.79 13.66
C SER A 628 -38.66 13.38 12.85
N LEU A 629 -38.98 14.11 11.79
CA LEU A 629 -38.02 14.83 10.95
C LEU A 629 -37.96 16.28 11.43
N VAL A 630 -36.76 16.77 11.67
CA VAL A 630 -36.51 18.13 12.15
C VAL A 630 -35.27 18.66 11.44
N ASP A 631 -35.32 19.87 10.91
CA ASP A 631 -34.13 20.58 10.43
C ASP A 631 -33.65 21.47 11.59
N LEU A 632 -32.72 20.95 12.40
CA LEU A 632 -32.33 21.57 13.67
C LEU A 632 -31.48 22.84 13.46
N ASN A 633 -30.81 22.98 12.33
CA ASN A 633 -29.91 24.10 12.04
C ASN A 633 -30.34 24.96 10.83
N SER A 634 -31.49 24.64 10.21
CA SER A 634 -32.02 25.33 9.03
C SER A 634 -31.10 25.25 7.80
N ASP A 635 -30.37 24.12 7.62
CA ASP A 635 -29.50 23.90 6.46
C ASP A 635 -30.20 23.19 5.28
N GLY A 636 -31.47 22.83 5.44
CA GLY A 636 -32.27 22.14 4.44
C GLY A 636 -32.06 20.62 4.39
N VAL A 637 -31.26 20.06 5.30
CA VAL A 637 -31.11 18.61 5.51
C VAL A 637 -31.85 18.23 6.80
N TYR A 638 -32.71 17.22 6.73
CA TYR A 638 -33.41 16.76 7.94
C TYR A 638 -32.48 15.94 8.84
N GLU A 639 -32.55 16.19 10.14
CA GLU A 639 -32.23 15.22 11.18
C GLU A 639 -33.43 14.31 11.44
N TYR A 640 -33.12 13.07 11.81
CA TYR A 640 -34.09 12.02 12.05
C TYR A 640 -34.07 11.67 13.53
N ARG A 641 -35.04 12.18 14.27
CA ARG A 641 -35.15 11.99 15.72
C ARG A 641 -36.01 10.78 16.03
N MET A 642 -35.38 9.75 16.61
CA MET A 642 -36.01 8.55 17.14
C MET A 642 -36.16 8.68 18.65
N GLU A 643 -37.35 8.42 19.20
CA GLU A 643 -37.60 8.68 20.62
C GLU A 643 -38.53 7.63 21.22
N ASN A 644 -38.22 7.15 22.43
CA ASN A 644 -39.08 6.30 23.26
C ASN A 644 -39.12 6.84 24.70
N ASP A 645 -39.66 6.08 25.66
CA ASP A 645 -39.80 6.55 27.05
C ASP A 645 -38.46 6.77 27.77
N GLN A 646 -37.38 6.15 27.30
CA GLN A 646 -36.07 6.15 27.98
C GLN A 646 -35.07 7.10 27.31
N VAL A 647 -35.07 7.16 25.97
CA VAL A 647 -34.03 7.86 25.21
C VAL A 647 -34.59 8.67 24.06
N ARG A 648 -33.81 9.66 23.65
CA ARG A 648 -33.97 10.41 22.40
C ARG A 648 -32.67 10.35 21.62
N VAL A 649 -32.75 9.80 20.42
CA VAL A 649 -31.63 9.60 19.50
C VAL A 649 -31.83 10.51 18.30
N THR A 650 -30.84 11.31 17.95
CA THR A 650 -30.89 12.16 16.74
C THR A 650 -29.87 11.61 15.73
N LEU A 651 -30.34 11.27 14.54
CA LEU A 651 -29.48 10.87 13.43
C LEU A 651 -29.24 12.05 12.49
N LEU A 652 -27.99 12.17 12.04
CA LEU A 652 -27.58 13.14 11.03
C LEU A 652 -27.29 12.41 9.72
N ALA A 653 -27.94 12.83 8.64
CA ALA A 653 -27.72 12.24 7.31
C ALA A 653 -26.30 12.47 6.80
N THR A 654 -25.65 13.57 7.21
CA THR A 654 -24.24 13.84 6.95
C THR A 654 -23.35 12.83 7.69
N GLY A 655 -22.68 11.95 6.96
CA GLY A 655 -21.85 10.85 7.47
C GLY A 655 -22.63 9.67 8.05
N ALA A 656 -23.96 9.67 7.97
CA ALA A 656 -24.84 8.67 8.58
C ALA A 656 -24.43 8.34 10.02
N ARG A 657 -24.63 9.31 10.92
CA ARG A 657 -24.15 9.23 12.31
C ARG A 657 -25.29 9.42 13.31
N VAL A 658 -25.05 8.96 14.53
CA VAL A 658 -25.90 9.29 15.68
C VAL A 658 -25.26 10.48 16.37
N ILE A 659 -25.79 11.68 16.16
CA ILE A 659 -25.18 12.92 16.67
C ILE A 659 -25.59 13.21 18.13
N GLU A 660 -26.72 12.68 18.57
CA GLU A 660 -27.16 12.75 19.96
C GLU A 660 -27.71 11.40 20.40
N TYR A 661 -27.39 11.01 21.63
CA TYR A 661 -28.02 9.91 22.36
C TYR A 661 -28.30 10.40 23.78
N ILE A 662 -29.53 10.87 24.00
CA ILE A 662 -29.94 11.52 25.24
C ILE A 662 -30.69 10.55 26.15
N VAL A 663 -30.18 10.36 27.37
CA VAL A 663 -30.85 9.63 28.46
C VAL A 663 -31.84 10.56 29.14
N LYS A 664 -33.14 10.30 28.97
CA LYS A 664 -34.20 11.25 29.36
C LYS A 664 -34.29 11.51 30.87
N SER A 665 -34.05 10.49 31.70
CA SER A 665 -34.15 10.63 33.15
C SER A 665 -33.06 11.55 33.74
N LYS A 666 -31.93 11.67 33.04
CA LYS A 666 -30.81 12.56 33.41
C LYS A 666 -30.78 13.85 32.58
N ASN A 667 -31.49 13.87 31.44
CA ASN A 667 -31.39 14.91 30.42
C ASN A 667 -29.94 15.14 29.98
N ASP A 668 -29.24 14.04 29.73
CA ASP A 668 -27.81 14.04 29.42
C ASP A 668 -27.52 13.32 28.10
N ASN A 669 -26.60 13.86 27.32
CA ASN A 669 -26.16 13.31 26.04
C ASN A 669 -24.82 12.59 26.24
N VAL A 670 -24.78 11.28 26.04
CA VAL A 670 -23.56 10.51 26.32
C VAL A 670 -22.50 10.57 25.21
N LEU A 671 -22.79 11.26 24.11
CA LEU A 671 -21.92 11.35 22.94
C LEU A 671 -21.36 12.77 22.79
N PHE A 672 -20.08 12.89 22.45
CA PHE A 672 -19.46 14.13 22.06
C PHE A 672 -20.20 14.77 20.88
N ARG A 673 -20.33 16.11 20.85
CA ARG A 673 -21.01 16.82 19.76
C ARG A 673 -20.44 18.20 19.50
N ILE A 674 -20.06 18.45 18.24
CA ILE A 674 -19.65 19.77 17.73
C ILE A 674 -20.80 20.45 16.98
N TRP A 675 -21.55 19.70 16.16
CA TRP A 675 -22.63 20.27 15.34
C TRP A 675 -23.81 20.78 16.21
N PRO A 676 -24.39 21.98 15.94
CA PRO A 676 -24.29 22.78 14.72
C PRO A 676 -23.10 23.74 14.64
N ASP A 677 -22.31 23.88 15.71
CA ASP A 677 -21.15 24.77 15.72
C ASP A 677 -20.02 24.16 14.90
N LYS A 678 -19.38 24.96 14.05
CA LYS A 678 -18.19 24.50 13.32
C LYS A 678 -16.95 24.71 14.20
N PRO A 679 -15.92 23.87 14.11
CA PRO A 679 -14.67 24.10 14.82
C PRO A 679 -14.05 25.43 14.38
N ILE A 680 -13.30 26.05 15.29
CA ILE A 680 -12.68 27.37 15.08
C ILE A 680 -11.80 27.44 13.82
N ASP A 681 -11.24 26.30 13.40
CA ASP A 681 -10.35 26.17 12.24
C ASP A 681 -11.06 25.67 10.96
N ASP A 682 -12.40 25.64 10.89
CA ASP A 682 -13.17 25.18 9.72
C ASP A 682 -12.72 25.84 8.40
N LYS A 683 -12.34 27.13 8.47
CA LYS A 683 -11.90 27.92 7.32
C LYS A 683 -10.44 27.68 6.90
N ARG A 684 -9.69 26.82 7.60
CA ARG A 684 -8.31 26.48 7.23
C ARG A 684 -8.30 25.83 5.83
N PRO A 685 -7.33 26.16 4.94
CA PRO A 685 -7.22 25.52 3.64
C PRO A 685 -7.22 24.00 3.75
N PHE A 686 -8.04 23.34 2.93
CA PHE A 686 -8.19 21.88 2.90
C PHE A 686 -8.60 21.23 4.23
N ARG A 687 -9.25 21.96 5.15
CA ARG A 687 -9.64 21.45 6.47
C ARG A 687 -10.47 20.15 6.43
N LYS A 688 -11.34 19.99 5.43
CA LYS A 688 -12.15 18.78 5.17
C LYS A 688 -11.35 17.57 4.68
N ARG A 689 -10.07 17.75 4.32
CA ARG A 689 -9.10 16.66 4.04
C ARG A 689 -8.27 16.29 5.27
N ARG A 690 -8.64 16.80 6.44
CA ARG A 690 -8.06 16.44 7.74
C ARG A 690 -9.18 15.89 8.63
N PHE A 691 -8.80 15.20 9.69
CA PHE A 691 -9.79 14.65 10.61
C PHE A 691 -10.67 15.78 11.16
N TYR A 692 -11.98 15.68 10.97
CA TYR A 692 -12.96 16.70 11.30
C TYR A 692 -14.09 15.99 12.06
N PRO A 693 -14.05 15.93 13.39
CA PRO A 693 -15.15 15.34 14.12
C PRO A 693 -16.37 16.25 14.04
N PHE A 694 -17.56 15.68 13.80
CA PHE A 694 -18.80 16.33 14.20
C PHE A 694 -19.27 15.83 15.58
N GLY A 695 -18.70 14.74 16.06
CA GLY A 695 -19.12 13.98 17.22
C GLY A 695 -20.14 12.90 16.91
N GLY A 696 -20.55 12.19 17.96
CA GLY A 696 -21.55 11.14 17.90
C GLY A 696 -20.98 9.74 17.74
N PHE A 697 -21.78 8.86 17.15
CA PHE A 697 -21.33 7.59 16.59
C PHE A 697 -20.96 7.79 15.12
N GLU A 698 -19.67 7.96 14.83
CA GLU A 698 -19.10 8.11 13.48
C GLU A 698 -18.44 6.81 13.01
N ASP A 699 -17.79 6.82 11.83
CA ASP A 699 -16.88 5.75 11.44
C ASP A 699 -15.47 6.33 11.22
N PHE A 700 -14.46 5.48 11.24
CA PHE A 700 -13.17 5.73 10.60
C PHE A 700 -13.02 4.85 9.38
N LEU A 701 -13.44 5.37 8.23
CA LEU A 701 -13.29 4.77 6.93
C LEU A 701 -12.21 5.54 6.15
N GLY A 702 -10.94 5.21 6.39
CA GLY A 702 -9.82 6.08 6.01
C GLY A 702 -9.54 7.15 7.08
N GLN A 703 -8.31 7.69 7.14
CA GLN A 703 -8.02 8.87 7.98
C GLN A 703 -7.47 10.05 7.13
N PRO A 704 -8.17 11.21 7.09
CA PRO A 704 -9.52 11.45 7.61
C PRO A 704 -10.56 10.51 7.01
N SER A 705 -11.74 10.48 7.61
CA SER A 705 -12.80 9.57 7.19
C SER A 705 -13.44 9.98 5.87
N MET A 706 -13.74 8.99 5.02
CA MET A 706 -14.39 9.16 3.72
C MET A 706 -15.81 9.72 3.84
N GLU A 707 -16.54 9.33 4.88
CA GLU A 707 -17.95 9.64 5.06
C GLU A 707 -18.22 10.98 5.72
N THR A 708 -17.23 11.57 6.40
CA THR A 708 -17.42 12.67 7.35
C THR A 708 -18.30 13.80 6.80
N HIS A 709 -18.18 14.14 5.51
CA HIS A 709 -18.90 15.27 4.90
C HIS A 709 -19.95 14.88 3.87
N LYS A 710 -20.18 13.58 3.63
CA LYS A 710 -21.14 13.10 2.63
C LYS A 710 -22.54 13.12 3.22
N VAL A 711 -23.50 13.78 2.57
CA VAL A 711 -24.92 13.60 2.88
C VAL A 711 -25.36 12.26 2.28
N TYR A 712 -25.89 11.38 3.14
CA TYR A 712 -26.39 10.07 2.74
C TYR A 712 -27.81 10.17 2.22
N ASP A 713 -28.16 9.30 1.28
CA ASP A 713 -29.55 9.09 0.87
C ASP A 713 -30.27 8.38 2.01
N VAL A 714 -31.43 8.90 2.41
CA VAL A 714 -32.17 8.40 3.58
C VAL A 714 -33.50 7.79 3.17
N GLU A 715 -33.79 6.60 3.72
CA GLU A 715 -35.08 5.90 3.57
C GLU A 715 -35.63 5.53 4.95
N ILE A 716 -36.85 5.94 5.24
CA ILE A 716 -37.56 5.53 6.45
C ILE A 716 -38.14 4.14 6.23
N LEU A 717 -37.56 3.13 6.87
CA LEU A 717 -38.03 1.74 6.76
C LEU A 717 -39.25 1.49 7.66
N LYS A 718 -39.30 2.16 8.83
CA LYS A 718 -40.38 2.03 9.81
C LYS A 718 -40.47 3.29 10.66
N ASP A 719 -41.61 3.96 10.67
CA ASP A 719 -41.84 5.21 11.40
C ASP A 719 -42.69 5.05 12.68
N LYS A 720 -43.31 3.87 12.87
CA LYS A 720 -44.17 3.53 14.01
C LYS A 720 -44.19 2.03 14.29
N GLY A 721 -44.67 1.65 15.48
CA GLY A 721 -44.85 0.26 15.91
C GLY A 721 -44.05 -0.03 17.18
N SER A 722 -43.53 -1.25 17.31
CA SER A 722 -42.63 -1.68 18.40
C SER A 722 -41.17 -1.23 18.24
N SER A 723 -40.86 -0.55 17.14
CA SER A 723 -39.53 -0.07 16.75
C SER A 723 -39.70 0.96 15.63
N VAL A 724 -38.70 1.84 15.47
CA VAL A 724 -38.54 2.74 14.32
C VAL A 724 -37.18 2.51 13.70
N SER A 725 -37.10 2.61 12.37
CA SER A 725 -35.88 2.33 11.63
C SER A 725 -35.68 3.27 10.44
N VAL A 726 -34.44 3.71 10.28
CA VAL A 726 -33.99 4.57 9.19
C VAL A 726 -32.78 3.94 8.52
N LYS A 727 -32.81 3.84 7.20
CA LYS A 727 -31.69 3.39 6.37
C LYS A 727 -31.00 4.60 5.76
N MET A 728 -29.69 4.61 5.78
CA MET A 728 -28.86 5.64 5.16
C MET A 728 -27.84 4.97 4.25
N THR A 729 -27.77 5.41 2.98
CA THR A 729 -26.86 4.85 1.97
C THR A 729 -25.99 5.91 1.32
N ALA A 730 -24.73 5.57 1.06
CA ALA A 730 -23.85 6.37 0.24
C ALA A 730 -23.03 5.49 -0.71
N ASP A 731 -22.74 6.03 -1.88
CA ASP A 731 -21.79 5.46 -2.84
C ASP A 731 -20.56 6.38 -2.94
N TYR A 732 -19.39 5.81 -2.69
CA TYR A 732 -18.09 6.44 -2.82
C TYR A 732 -17.36 5.85 -4.02
N PHE A 733 -17.73 6.32 -5.21
CA PHE A 733 -17.11 5.89 -6.48
C PHE A 733 -17.22 4.38 -6.72
N GLY A 734 -18.36 3.78 -6.38
CA GLY A 734 -18.67 2.35 -6.47
C GLY A 734 -18.31 1.55 -5.22
N ASN A 735 -17.92 2.21 -4.12
CA ASN A 735 -17.84 1.59 -2.79
C ASN A 735 -19.09 1.99 -2.02
N LYS A 736 -20.00 1.05 -1.79
CA LYS A 736 -21.30 1.33 -1.17
C LYS A 736 -21.25 1.03 0.32
N LEU A 737 -21.77 1.97 1.11
CA LEU A 737 -21.97 1.83 2.54
C LEU A 737 -23.43 2.09 2.86
N GLU A 738 -24.07 1.13 3.49
CA GLU A 738 -25.42 1.20 4.02
C GLU A 738 -25.38 1.03 5.53
N LYS A 739 -26.10 1.91 6.24
CA LYS A 739 -26.38 1.80 7.67
C LYS A 739 -27.88 1.76 7.91
N ILE A 740 -28.34 0.82 8.72
CA ILE A 740 -29.71 0.80 9.21
C ILE A 740 -29.68 1.03 10.71
N PHE A 741 -30.30 2.12 11.14
CA PHE A 741 -30.49 2.48 12.53
C PHE A 741 -31.86 1.99 12.98
N THR A 742 -31.93 1.28 14.11
CA THR A 742 -33.20 0.84 14.69
C THR A 742 -33.26 1.12 16.18
N LEU A 743 -34.24 1.92 16.61
CA LEU A 743 -34.56 2.12 18.03
C LEU A 743 -35.74 1.22 18.43
N TYR A 744 -35.54 0.39 19.46
CA TYR A 744 -36.59 -0.49 19.98
C TYR A 744 -37.47 0.24 21.00
N GLY A 745 -38.78 -0.06 21.01
CA GLY A 745 -39.77 0.72 21.75
C GLY A 745 -39.68 0.61 23.27
N ASN A 746 -39.25 -0.53 23.79
CA ASN A 746 -39.32 -0.85 25.22
C ASN A 746 -37.95 -0.85 25.92
N SER A 747 -36.90 -0.33 25.27
CA SER A 747 -35.55 -0.31 25.81
C SER A 747 -34.73 0.82 25.18
N PRO A 748 -33.61 1.24 25.77
CA PRO A 748 -32.76 2.26 25.16
C PRO A 748 -31.96 1.68 23.97
N LEU A 749 -31.99 0.36 23.75
CA LEU A 749 -31.22 -0.30 22.69
C LEU A 749 -31.40 0.36 21.32
N LEU A 750 -30.29 0.87 20.79
CA LEU A 750 -30.14 1.36 19.43
C LEU A 750 -29.22 0.41 18.68
N GLU A 751 -29.72 -0.17 17.59
CA GLU A 751 -28.94 -1.01 16.69
C GLU A 751 -28.47 -0.19 15.48
N VAL A 752 -27.21 -0.38 15.08
CA VAL A 752 -26.64 0.08 13.81
C VAL A 752 -26.15 -1.13 13.03
N LYS A 753 -26.85 -1.47 11.95
CA LYS A 753 -26.45 -2.53 11.01
C LYS A 753 -25.70 -1.93 9.84
N PHE A 754 -24.52 -2.46 9.57
CA PHE A 754 -23.68 -2.08 8.45
C PHE A 754 -23.77 -3.11 7.35
N LYS A 755 -23.85 -2.62 6.12
CA LYS A 755 -23.66 -3.39 4.90
C LYS A 755 -22.68 -2.65 3.99
N LEU A 756 -21.55 -3.29 3.68
CA LEU A 756 -20.48 -2.73 2.85
C LEU A 756 -20.31 -3.57 1.58
N ASP A 757 -20.22 -2.89 0.44
CA ASP A 757 -19.88 -3.48 -0.85
C ASP A 757 -18.78 -2.64 -1.51
N PHE A 758 -17.53 -2.99 -1.20
CA PHE A 758 -16.34 -2.22 -1.57
C PHE A 758 -15.55 -2.92 -2.68
N LYS A 759 -14.97 -2.12 -3.56
CA LYS A 759 -14.12 -2.58 -4.66
C LYS A 759 -12.67 -2.09 -4.56
N ASN A 760 -12.42 -0.98 -3.87
CA ASN A 760 -11.08 -0.37 -3.82
C ASN A 760 -10.20 -0.99 -2.73
N PRO A 761 -8.95 -1.38 -3.04
CA PRO A 761 -8.09 -2.08 -2.11
C PRO A 761 -7.56 -1.27 -0.92
N GLU A 762 -7.49 0.04 -1.02
CA GLU A 762 -6.79 0.90 -0.06
C GLU A 762 -7.66 1.36 1.10
N ALA A 763 -8.99 1.45 0.91
CA ALA A 763 -9.94 1.53 2.02
C ALA A 763 -10.18 0.11 2.55
N ASN A 764 -9.19 -0.41 3.28
CA ASN A 764 -9.12 -1.81 3.72
C ASN A 764 -9.59 -2.01 5.17
N MET A 765 -9.87 -0.95 5.92
CA MET A 765 -10.26 -1.00 7.32
C MET A 765 -11.32 0.06 7.64
N ILE A 766 -12.26 -0.31 8.52
CA ILE A 766 -13.26 0.60 9.10
C ILE A 766 -13.17 0.52 10.63
N GLY A 767 -13.27 1.67 11.31
CA GLY A 767 -13.42 1.75 12.76
C GLY A 767 -14.72 2.43 13.16
N PRO A 768 -15.85 1.73 13.32
CA PRO A 768 -17.07 2.30 13.89
C PRO A 768 -16.77 2.88 15.27
N GLN A 769 -17.16 4.12 15.54
CA GLN A 769 -16.63 4.87 16.68
C GLN A 769 -17.71 5.66 17.44
N PRO A 770 -18.20 5.15 18.59
CA PRO A 770 -18.79 6.04 19.57
C PRO A 770 -17.73 7.00 20.12
N ILE A 771 -17.96 8.29 19.95
CA ILE A 771 -17.18 9.36 20.56
C ILE A 771 -17.94 9.82 21.80
N LEU A 772 -17.40 9.54 22.98
CA LEU A 772 -18.03 9.81 24.26
C LEU A 772 -17.56 11.14 24.85
N GLU A 773 -18.53 11.86 25.38
CA GLU A 773 -18.40 13.03 26.25
C GLU A 773 -19.59 12.88 27.20
N MET A 774 -19.38 12.21 28.33
CA MET A 774 -20.45 11.89 29.27
C MET A 774 -20.49 12.96 30.35
N GLY A 775 -21.69 13.22 30.88
CA GLY A 775 -21.87 14.24 31.90
C GLY A 775 -21.72 15.67 31.41
N LYS A 776 -21.72 16.60 32.37
CA LYS A 776 -21.60 18.04 32.08
C LYS A 776 -20.17 18.48 31.80
N GLU A 777 -19.19 17.75 32.34
CA GLU A 777 -17.76 18.03 32.20
C GLU A 777 -17.06 16.71 31.87
N HIS A 778 -16.24 16.71 30.82
CA HIS A 778 -15.46 15.54 30.44
C HIS A 778 -14.12 15.54 31.17
N GLY A 779 -13.87 14.55 32.03
CA GLY A 779 -12.77 14.59 32.99
C GLY A 779 -12.55 13.28 33.75
N PRO A 780 -11.70 13.26 34.79
CA PRO A 780 -11.35 12.05 35.55
C PRO A 780 -12.54 11.31 36.20
N GLU A 781 -13.72 11.93 36.27
CA GLU A 781 -15.01 11.32 36.62
C GLU A 781 -15.47 10.26 35.62
N ASP A 782 -15.02 10.34 34.36
CA ASP A 782 -15.31 9.40 33.30
C ASP A 782 -14.45 8.17 33.43
N VAL A 783 -15.13 7.04 33.63
CA VAL A 783 -14.55 5.72 33.78
C VAL A 783 -14.86 4.89 32.56
N PHE A 784 -13.83 4.30 31.95
CA PHE A 784 -13.94 3.44 30.78
C PHE A 784 -13.56 2.03 31.15
N VAL A 785 -14.41 1.07 30.75
CA VAL A 785 -14.24 -0.34 31.12
C VAL A 785 -14.18 -1.21 29.87
N VAL A 786 -13.17 -2.08 29.82
CA VAL A 786 -12.90 -2.97 28.69
C VAL A 786 -12.68 -4.40 29.19
N PRO A 787 -13.39 -5.40 28.65
CA PRO A 787 -13.18 -6.82 28.95
C PRO A 787 -12.03 -7.39 28.11
N ASP A 788 -10.80 -7.08 28.47
CA ASP A 788 -9.59 -7.58 27.80
C ASP A 788 -9.31 -9.05 28.15
N VAL A 789 -8.51 -9.75 27.33
CA VAL A 789 -8.02 -11.10 27.61
C VAL A 789 -7.20 -11.18 28.90
N GLU A 790 -6.61 -10.07 29.35
CA GLU A 790 -5.92 -9.98 30.64
C GLU A 790 -6.88 -9.76 31.82
N GLY A 791 -8.16 -9.50 31.55
CA GLY A 791 -9.20 -9.28 32.54
C GLY A 791 -10.00 -8.01 32.30
N LEU A 792 -10.83 -7.66 33.28
CA LEU A 792 -11.63 -6.44 33.22
C LEU A 792 -10.77 -5.23 33.58
N LEU A 793 -10.45 -4.40 32.60
CA LEU A 793 -9.59 -3.24 32.76
C LEU A 793 -10.42 -1.95 32.92
N GLU A 794 -10.00 -1.08 33.84
CA GLU A 794 -10.60 0.23 34.09
C GLU A 794 -9.61 1.35 33.77
N TYR A 795 -10.06 2.34 33.01
CA TYR A 795 -9.30 3.55 32.66
C TYR A 795 -10.10 4.79 33.03
N ARG A 796 -9.41 5.90 33.28
CA ARG A 796 -10.03 7.22 33.47
C ARG A 796 -9.55 8.17 32.40
N MET A 797 -10.40 9.14 32.06
CA MET A 797 -10.00 10.22 31.16
C MET A 797 -8.73 10.91 31.67
N ARG A 798 -7.74 11.08 30.78
CA ARG A 798 -6.45 11.72 31.05
C ARG A 798 -6.41 13.11 30.42
N PRO A 799 -6.96 14.17 31.06
CA PRO A 799 -7.03 15.50 30.46
C PRO A 799 -5.66 16.14 30.22
N GLU A 800 -4.60 15.64 30.84
CA GLU A 800 -3.25 16.20 30.74
C GLU A 800 -2.49 15.82 29.45
N ASN A 801 -2.83 14.67 28.83
CA ASN A 801 -2.06 14.07 27.75
C ASN A 801 -2.94 13.49 26.63
N TYR A 802 -2.33 13.27 25.47
CA TYR A 802 -2.87 12.32 24.50
C TYR A 802 -2.68 10.91 25.01
N TYR A 803 -3.67 10.06 24.77
CA TYR A 803 -3.59 8.67 25.15
C TYR A 803 -4.27 7.79 24.10
N GLY A 804 -3.61 6.71 23.70
CA GLY A 804 -4.17 5.70 22.83
C GLY A 804 -3.75 4.31 23.29
N HIS A 805 -4.66 3.35 23.27
CA HIS A 805 -4.39 1.99 23.74
C HIS A 805 -5.16 0.96 22.93
N ILE A 806 -4.52 -0.18 22.66
CA ILE A 806 -5.11 -1.29 21.91
C ILE A 806 -5.40 -2.45 22.87
N PHE A 807 -6.61 -3.01 22.76
CA PHE A 807 -7.11 -4.11 23.57
C PHE A 807 -7.45 -5.33 22.72
N TYR A 808 -7.16 -6.50 23.26
CA TYR A 808 -7.60 -7.78 22.70
C TYR A 808 -8.72 -8.31 23.58
N LEU A 809 -9.94 -8.34 23.04
CA LEU A 809 -11.11 -8.55 23.88
C LEU A 809 -11.36 -10.03 24.21
N GLU A 810 -11.79 -10.28 25.44
CA GLU A 810 -12.41 -11.52 25.89
C GLU A 810 -13.92 -11.52 25.60
N GLU A 811 -14.57 -10.36 25.71
CA GLU A 811 -15.99 -10.20 25.37
C GLU A 811 -16.21 -9.02 24.41
N GLY A 812 -17.17 -9.14 23.49
CA GLY A 812 -17.44 -8.14 22.45
C GLY A 812 -18.23 -6.92 22.93
N TRP A 813 -17.73 -6.20 23.95
CA TRP A 813 -18.34 -4.96 24.45
C TRP A 813 -17.31 -4.00 25.06
N ASN A 814 -17.70 -2.73 25.21
CA ASN A 814 -16.96 -1.68 25.90
C ASN A 814 -17.94 -0.79 26.68
N ALA A 815 -17.48 -0.07 27.71
CA ALA A 815 -18.34 0.83 28.47
C ALA A 815 -17.66 2.15 28.85
N GLY A 816 -18.49 3.19 29.01
CA GLY A 816 -18.17 4.45 29.65
C GLY A 816 -19.17 4.74 30.77
N PHE A 817 -18.72 5.35 31.86
CA PHE A 817 -19.54 5.70 33.00
C PHE A 817 -19.05 7.02 33.62
N ASP A 818 -19.92 8.02 33.67
CA ASP A 818 -19.68 9.23 34.45
C ASP A 818 -20.10 8.99 35.90
N THR A 819 -19.13 9.05 36.81
CA THR A 819 -19.31 8.77 38.25
C THR A 819 -20.03 9.88 39.02
N LYS A 820 -20.16 11.09 38.47
CA LYS A 820 -20.82 12.25 39.09
C LYS A 820 -22.29 12.37 38.67
N GLU A 821 -22.56 12.31 37.36
CA GLU A 821 -23.90 12.43 36.78
C GLU A 821 -24.65 11.09 36.78
N ASP A 822 -23.92 9.99 37.04
CA ASP A 822 -24.47 8.63 37.20
C ASP A 822 -25.23 8.21 35.94
N VAL A 823 -24.53 8.30 34.81
CA VAL A 823 -24.96 7.91 33.48
C VAL A 823 -23.90 7.03 32.84
N SER A 824 -24.33 5.99 32.13
CA SER A 824 -23.43 5.07 31.44
C SER A 824 -23.80 4.88 29.98
N PHE A 825 -22.79 4.53 29.19
CA PHE A 825 -22.87 4.05 27.82
C PHE A 825 -22.22 2.66 27.75
N VAL A 826 -22.86 1.74 27.03
CA VAL A 826 -22.32 0.43 26.70
C VAL A 826 -22.46 0.18 25.20
N GLY A 827 -21.35 -0.15 24.56
CA GLY A 827 -21.29 -0.60 23.18
C GLY A 827 -21.09 -2.11 23.13
N ALA A 828 -21.78 -2.80 22.21
CA ALA A 828 -21.56 -4.22 21.94
C ALA A 828 -21.52 -4.52 20.44
N PHE A 829 -20.66 -5.46 20.05
CA PHE A 829 -20.36 -5.77 18.65
C PHE A 829 -19.82 -7.21 18.51
N PRO A 830 -19.76 -7.77 17.29
CA PRO A 830 -19.13 -9.05 17.03
C PRO A 830 -17.69 -9.12 17.53
N LEU A 831 -17.34 -10.17 18.28
CA LEU A 831 -16.01 -10.32 18.87
C LEU A 831 -14.94 -10.75 17.85
N GLU A 832 -15.29 -11.61 16.89
CA GLU A 832 -14.33 -12.24 15.97
C GLU A 832 -14.07 -11.42 14.69
N GLN A 833 -14.81 -10.33 14.44
CA GLN A 833 -14.60 -9.49 13.23
C GLN A 833 -13.53 -8.39 13.40
N PRO A 834 -13.48 -7.66 14.52
CA PRO A 834 -12.42 -6.68 14.75
C PRO A 834 -11.08 -7.36 15.01
N GLU A 835 -10.02 -6.78 14.48
CA GLU A 835 -8.64 -7.18 14.77
C GLU A 835 -8.29 -6.87 16.23
N PHE A 836 -8.75 -5.71 16.71
CA PHE A 836 -8.65 -5.28 18.10
C PHE A 836 -9.66 -4.15 18.38
N LEU A 837 -9.82 -3.81 19.66
CA LEU A 837 -10.48 -2.58 20.09
C LEU A 837 -9.41 -1.51 20.37
N HIS A 838 -9.51 -0.37 19.71
CA HIS A 838 -8.66 0.79 19.97
C HIS A 838 -9.42 1.83 20.80
N MET A 839 -8.82 2.30 21.90
CA MET A 839 -9.31 3.43 22.68
C MET A 839 -8.43 4.64 22.43
N TRP A 840 -9.04 5.79 22.19
CA TRP A 840 -8.34 7.06 21.99
C TRP A 840 -8.93 8.14 22.87
N MET A 841 -8.11 8.78 23.72
CA MET A 841 -8.50 9.96 24.48
C MET A 841 -7.88 11.20 23.82
N ASN A 842 -8.73 12.05 23.27
CA ASN A 842 -8.29 13.26 22.62
C ASN A 842 -8.10 14.41 23.61
N HIS A 843 -7.13 15.26 23.30
CA HIS A 843 -6.84 16.49 24.02
C HIS A 843 -6.90 17.68 23.02
N PRO A 844 -7.14 18.92 23.46
CA PRO A 844 -7.10 20.13 22.62
C PRO A 844 -5.79 20.51 21.89
N LYS A 845 -4.63 19.98 22.29
CA LYS A 845 -3.34 20.17 21.61
C LYS A 845 -3.26 19.49 20.22
N ASN A 846 -4.30 18.78 19.77
CA ASN A 846 -4.26 17.91 18.62
C ASN A 846 -4.58 18.81 17.44
N PRO A 847 -3.67 18.95 16.47
CA PRO A 847 -3.83 19.90 15.37
C PRO A 847 -5.00 19.57 14.44
N GLY A 848 -5.60 18.38 14.56
CA GLY A 848 -6.81 17.96 13.86
C GLY A 848 -8.09 18.05 14.69
N SER A 849 -8.02 18.16 16.03
CA SER A 849 -9.19 18.16 16.90
C SER A 849 -8.90 18.82 18.26
N HIS A 850 -9.53 19.96 18.51
CA HIS A 850 -9.21 20.83 19.65
C HIS A 850 -10.12 20.61 20.88
N TYR A 851 -10.61 19.39 21.08
CA TYR A 851 -11.62 19.07 22.10
C TYR A 851 -11.17 17.93 23.00
N TYR A 852 -11.77 17.81 24.19
CA TYR A 852 -11.67 16.60 24.99
C TYR A 852 -12.80 15.66 24.59
N TYR A 853 -12.48 14.40 24.33
CA TYR A 853 -13.44 13.30 24.16
C TYR A 853 -12.69 11.97 24.20
N MET A 854 -13.42 10.87 24.26
CA MET A 854 -12.89 9.51 24.16
C MET A 854 -13.56 8.74 23.02
N GLU A 855 -12.79 8.01 22.21
CA GLU A 855 -13.25 7.16 21.11
C GLU A 855 -12.99 5.68 21.44
N PHE A 856 -13.99 4.81 21.27
CA PHE A 856 -13.79 3.36 21.21
C PHE A 856 -13.99 2.88 19.77
N GLN A 857 -13.03 2.12 19.23
CA GLN A 857 -12.96 1.80 17.81
C GLN A 857 -12.63 0.32 17.61
N PRO A 858 -13.61 -0.56 17.43
CA PRO A 858 -13.35 -1.87 16.84
C PRO A 858 -12.81 -1.70 15.42
N TRP A 859 -11.54 -2.02 15.20
CA TRP A 859 -10.90 -1.90 13.88
C TRP A 859 -11.12 -3.16 13.07
N ILE A 860 -11.82 -3.04 11.94
CA ILE A 860 -12.34 -4.18 11.19
C ILE A 860 -11.87 -4.11 9.75
N HIS A 861 -11.31 -5.21 9.25
CA HIS A 861 -10.95 -5.31 7.84
C HIS A 861 -12.18 -5.33 6.93
N ILE A 862 -12.15 -4.51 5.88
CA ILE A 862 -13.20 -4.45 4.87
C ILE A 862 -13.04 -5.63 3.90
N VAL A 863 -14.03 -6.51 3.92
CA VAL A 863 -14.14 -7.65 3.00
C VAL A 863 -14.58 -7.14 1.62
N ARG A 864 -13.88 -7.58 0.57
CA ARG A 864 -14.12 -7.20 -0.83
C ARG A 864 -14.48 -8.43 -1.66
N LYS A 865 -15.14 -8.23 -2.81
CA LYS A 865 -15.64 -9.32 -3.70
C LYS A 865 -16.68 -10.23 -3.02
N ASN A 866 -17.26 -9.75 -1.93
CA ASN A 866 -18.43 -10.28 -1.23
C ASN A 866 -19.09 -9.11 -0.46
N THR A 867 -20.37 -9.22 -0.09
CA THR A 867 -21.02 -8.21 0.76
C THR A 867 -20.62 -8.44 2.21
N MET A 868 -20.07 -7.43 2.86
CA MET A 868 -19.70 -7.47 4.26
C MET A 868 -20.87 -6.99 5.13
N TYR A 869 -21.13 -7.72 6.21
CA TYR A 869 -22.07 -7.31 7.25
C TYR A 869 -21.34 -7.13 8.57
N PHE A 870 -21.71 -6.08 9.29
CA PHE A 870 -21.27 -5.79 10.66
C PHE A 870 -22.44 -5.17 11.43
N SER A 871 -22.40 -5.21 12.75
CA SER A 871 -23.45 -4.62 13.61
C SER A 871 -22.83 -4.04 14.87
N TYR A 872 -23.39 -2.92 15.31
CA TYR A 872 -23.02 -2.27 16.56
C TYR A 872 -24.29 -1.96 17.36
N TYR A 873 -24.26 -2.24 18.65
CA TYR A 873 -25.38 -2.07 19.58
C TYR A 873 -25.00 -1.05 20.65
N MET A 874 -25.84 -0.04 20.84
CA MET A 874 -25.62 1.01 21.84
C MET A 874 -26.71 0.98 22.90
N TRP A 875 -26.28 1.10 24.15
CA TRP A 875 -27.13 1.15 25.31
C TRP A 875 -26.65 2.26 26.25
N ALA A 876 -27.40 3.36 26.35
CA ALA A 876 -27.16 4.39 27.36
C ALA A 876 -28.29 4.43 28.38
N THR A 877 -27.94 4.58 29.65
CA THR A 877 -28.91 4.54 30.75
C THR A 877 -28.38 5.25 31.99
N GLU A 878 -29.27 5.52 32.94
CA GLU A 878 -28.88 5.97 34.28
C GLU A 878 -28.28 4.83 35.10
N GLY A 879 -27.34 5.17 35.98
CA GLY A 879 -26.65 4.19 36.79
C GLY A 879 -25.39 3.64 36.14
N SER A 880 -24.79 2.69 36.85
CA SER A 880 -23.56 2.02 36.46
C SER A 880 -23.70 1.14 35.21
N TRP A 881 -22.59 0.96 34.50
CA TRP A 881 -22.50 0.25 33.23
C TRP A 881 -22.88 -1.24 33.30
N GLU A 882 -22.76 -1.89 34.46
CA GLU A 882 -23.06 -3.32 34.67
C GLU A 882 -24.52 -3.64 34.33
N LYS A 883 -25.44 -2.70 34.59
CA LYS A 883 -26.84 -2.85 34.23
C LYS A 883 -27.02 -2.93 32.72
N GLY A 884 -26.30 -2.09 31.98
CA GLY A 884 -26.31 -2.09 30.51
C GLY A 884 -25.74 -3.39 29.94
N VAL A 885 -24.57 -3.82 30.42
CA VAL A 885 -23.95 -5.10 30.00
C VAL A 885 -24.86 -6.27 30.31
N LYS A 886 -25.47 -6.32 31.51
CA LYS A 886 -26.44 -7.36 31.86
C LYS A 886 -27.62 -7.38 30.91
N ALA A 887 -28.19 -6.21 30.58
CA ALA A 887 -29.32 -6.10 29.67
C ALA A 887 -28.98 -6.55 28.24
N LEU A 888 -27.75 -6.32 27.77
CA LEU A 888 -27.25 -6.80 26.49
C LEU A 888 -27.02 -8.32 26.51
N ARG A 889 -26.47 -8.88 27.60
CA ARG A 889 -26.31 -10.34 27.79
C ARG A 889 -27.66 -11.06 27.77
N GLU A 890 -28.67 -10.54 28.47
CA GLU A 890 -30.02 -11.10 28.47
C GLU A 890 -30.68 -11.07 27.08
N ARG A 891 -30.25 -10.16 26.21
CA ARG A 891 -30.68 -10.07 24.81
C ARG A 891 -29.82 -10.89 23.85
N ASN A 892 -28.86 -11.68 24.35
CA ASN A 892 -27.92 -12.45 23.54
C ASN A 892 -27.01 -11.57 22.67
N LEU A 893 -26.65 -10.36 23.14
CA LEU A 893 -25.85 -9.38 22.40
C LEU A 893 -24.40 -9.23 22.90
N VAL A 894 -23.94 -10.13 23.77
CA VAL A 894 -22.55 -10.19 24.19
C VAL A 894 -21.96 -11.50 23.71
N MET A 895 -20.95 -11.43 22.85
CA MET A 895 -20.15 -12.57 22.42
C MET A 895 -18.97 -12.75 23.37
N THR A 896 -18.56 -14.00 23.60
CA THR A 896 -17.43 -14.38 24.44
C THR A 896 -16.42 -15.14 23.60
N ARG A 897 -15.12 -14.95 23.86
CA ARG A 897 -14.06 -15.68 23.16
C ARG A 897 -14.27 -17.18 23.38
N LYS A 898 -14.18 -17.97 22.31
CA LYS A 898 -14.22 -19.44 22.44
C LYS A 898 -12.92 -19.84 23.14
N SER A 899 -13.00 -20.65 24.19
CA SER A 899 -11.81 -21.28 24.79
C SER A 899 -11.13 -22.10 23.69
N GLN A 900 -9.89 -21.75 23.37
CA GLN A 900 -9.06 -22.51 22.42
C GLN A 900 -8.65 -23.86 22.99
#